data_AF-A0A259SY56-F1
#
_entry.id   AF-A0A259SY56-F1
#
_cell.length_a   1.000
_cell.length_b   1.000
_cell.length_c   1.000
_cell.angle_alpha   90.00
_cell.angle_beta   90.00
_cell.angle_gamma   90.00
#
_symmetry.space_group_name_H-M   'P 1'
#
loop_
_entity.id
_entity.type
_entity.pdbx_description
1 polymer ?
#
loop_
_entity_poly.entity_id
_entity_poly.type
_entity_poly.pdbx_seq_one_letter_code
_entity_poly.pdbx_strand_id
1 'polypeptide(L)'
;MKECARWMMGAALFAVMAAAVWRSGLYFSADMYPVWIGFGLFCAGAGGWGLYRFSRGTAADRALLGGRVWASPLAVWLLCSPFLMMLLYAVHGTIGSVSLLGDGNQALRWALYGSFAAVAWVQGSAKRGRFVLAAVWHMTGGLLAVTALLPVYGWFRLPYAITYSADPEISATGARLAGMLQYPNTFGAVMAVFLLERLFALGPLLQRQPAPAPSRVLLGSLPLLPYAAALLLSESRGAWLAAGAACAAGLLVERRRMLAPLVLAAAPFAGAALLYRQLAAAKLAAEPWPGLLALAGLWAGSLLAGRWLLRLHGGAAGAWRRRLGMAAGGALLAAGAAMVFGTVRERIVHKFGTMSARQAMVHDAWTLVKEAPWLGQGGDTWRLSYRAVQSSPYVGSQMHSGYVDVLLNTGLIGFGLLAAMLAAAGLLIFKRCRRLLPSYMVFLLHGAVDIDWSYGIVWLLFFLLAARAAAEPFPVGKKTSIPALPPERIRRLVPALLSLWILIASGGACLAYRGYMGQAEHMQALRSQDNQAAVTVLASSLRWNPADYSAALDLAGLVAPTAAEPILRHSLAYAPHHPGLLWALADNAGRRGDAGEAIYWIGAALRQDKYNAGGRTSSLECLLQLARAEYTAGHETAARRIARFGVGLYHDYARVAEDTRLRVIRNDREFALTSEAREWGRQLAALSGGRARWTAE
;
A
#
# COMPACT_ATOMS: atom_id res chain seq x y z
N MET A 1 -31.86 10.04 -20.18
CA MET A 1 -31.53 9.08 -19.08
C MET A 1 -30.29 8.19 -19.33
N LYS A 2 -30.09 7.53 -20.49
CA LYS A 2 -28.91 6.65 -20.71
C LYS A 2 -27.55 7.39 -20.63
N GLU A 3 -27.48 8.65 -21.06
CA GLU A 3 -26.26 9.45 -20.97
C GLU A 3 -25.99 10.01 -19.57
N CYS A 4 -27.03 10.47 -18.87
CA CYS A 4 -26.92 10.98 -17.49
C CYS A 4 -26.31 9.92 -16.55
N ALA A 5 -26.79 8.67 -16.59
CA ALA A 5 -26.24 7.59 -15.79
C ALA A 5 -24.73 7.34 -16.05
N ARG A 6 -24.25 7.54 -17.28
CA ARG A 6 -22.83 7.37 -17.62
C ARG A 6 -21.97 8.53 -17.14
N TRP A 7 -22.51 9.75 -17.14
CA TRP A 7 -21.84 10.89 -16.52
C TRP A 7 -21.72 10.71 -15.01
N MET A 8 -22.77 10.17 -14.35
CA MET A 8 -22.72 9.82 -12.94
C MET A 8 -21.65 8.75 -12.65
N MET A 9 -21.55 7.69 -13.46
CA MET A 9 -20.49 6.69 -13.32
C MET A 9 -19.09 7.29 -13.50
N GLY A 10 -18.91 8.16 -14.50
CA GLY A 10 -17.66 8.91 -14.68
C GLY A 10 -17.30 9.80 -13.50
N ALA A 11 -18.28 10.53 -12.97
CA ALA A 11 -18.12 11.38 -11.80
C ALA A 11 -17.79 10.56 -10.54
N ALA A 12 -18.42 9.39 -10.36
CA ALA A 12 -18.13 8.48 -9.26
C ALA A 12 -16.69 7.94 -9.32
N LEU A 13 -16.22 7.52 -10.50
CA LEU A 13 -14.82 7.11 -10.69
C LEU A 13 -13.84 8.26 -10.35
N PHE A 14 -14.14 9.47 -10.81
CA PHE A 14 -13.33 10.64 -10.49
C PHE A 14 -13.33 10.94 -8.99
N ALA A 15 -14.49 10.91 -8.33
CA ALA A 15 -14.63 11.17 -6.90
C ALA A 15 -13.85 10.16 -6.05
N VAL A 16 -13.91 8.86 -6.38
CA VAL A 16 -13.10 7.83 -5.71
C VAL A 16 -11.61 8.09 -5.89
N MET A 17 -11.16 8.39 -7.10
CA MET A 17 -9.74 8.68 -7.36
C MET A 17 -9.27 9.96 -6.65
N ALA A 18 -10.08 11.02 -6.65
CA ALA A 18 -9.77 12.27 -5.97
C ALA A 18 -9.72 12.08 -4.44
N ALA A 19 -10.67 11.33 -3.87
CA ALA A 19 -10.66 10.97 -2.46
C ALA A 19 -9.44 10.10 -2.11
N ALA A 20 -9.06 9.17 -2.97
CA ALA A 20 -7.84 8.37 -2.79
C ALA A 20 -6.58 9.23 -2.78
N VAL A 21 -6.49 10.24 -3.65
CA VAL A 21 -5.38 11.20 -3.61
C VAL A 21 -5.42 12.02 -2.31
N TRP A 22 -6.58 12.48 -1.88
CA TRP A 22 -6.70 13.34 -0.70
C TRP A 22 -6.44 12.63 0.63
N ARG A 23 -6.69 11.31 0.68
CA ARG A 23 -6.63 10.49 1.88
C ARG A 23 -5.48 9.49 1.84
N SER A 24 -4.25 10.01 1.70
CA SER A 24 -3.00 9.23 1.78
C SER A 24 -2.97 7.97 0.91
N GLY A 25 -3.59 8.02 -0.28
CA GLY A 25 -3.68 6.87 -1.20
C GLY A 25 -4.52 5.70 -0.70
N LEU A 26 -5.38 5.91 0.30
CA LEU A 26 -6.14 4.87 1.01
C LEU A 26 -5.23 3.82 1.65
N TYR A 27 -4.09 4.26 2.20
CA TYR A 27 -3.22 3.39 2.98
C TYR A 27 -3.89 2.94 4.28
N PHE A 28 -4.46 3.88 5.05
CA PHE A 28 -5.17 3.58 6.29
C PHE A 28 -6.61 3.10 6.01
N SER A 29 -7.07 2.07 6.75
CA SER A 29 -8.45 1.58 6.62
C SER A 29 -9.48 2.65 7.00
N ALA A 30 -9.15 3.50 7.97
CA ALA A 30 -9.96 4.65 8.38
C ALA A 30 -10.26 5.63 7.23
N ASP A 31 -9.31 5.78 6.31
CA ASP A 31 -9.47 6.64 5.12
C ASP A 31 -10.34 6.01 4.03
N MET A 32 -10.33 4.67 3.96
CA MET A 32 -11.13 3.92 3.02
C MET A 32 -12.62 3.91 3.39
N TYR A 33 -12.96 3.80 4.68
CA TYR A 33 -14.36 3.67 5.11
C TYR A 33 -15.31 4.73 4.52
N PRO A 34 -15.07 6.05 4.64
CA PRO A 34 -15.97 7.06 4.07
C PRO A 34 -16.05 7.00 2.54
N VAL A 35 -14.95 6.63 1.87
CA VAL A 35 -14.94 6.43 0.41
C VAL A 35 -15.84 5.26 0.03
N TRP A 36 -15.76 4.16 0.77
CA TRP A 36 -16.57 2.98 0.52
C TRP A 36 -18.04 3.15 0.90
N ILE A 37 -18.37 3.92 1.95
CA ILE A 37 -19.76 4.26 2.26
C ILE A 37 -20.40 4.99 1.07
N GLY A 38 -19.78 6.08 0.60
CA GLY A 38 -20.32 6.85 -0.52
C GLY A 38 -20.35 6.06 -1.83
N PHE A 39 -19.26 5.39 -2.17
CA PHE A 39 -19.16 4.65 -3.44
C PHE A 39 -19.97 3.34 -3.42
N GLY A 40 -20.02 2.64 -2.29
CA GLY A 40 -20.83 1.44 -2.10
C GLY A 40 -22.33 1.74 -2.24
N LEU A 41 -22.83 2.81 -1.62
CA LEU A 41 -24.22 3.25 -1.82
C LEU A 41 -24.50 3.60 -3.30
N PHE A 42 -23.57 4.28 -3.97
CA PHE A 42 -23.66 4.52 -5.41
C PHE A 42 -23.73 3.21 -6.22
N CYS A 43 -22.88 2.24 -5.90
CA CYS A 43 -22.86 0.92 -6.56
C CYS A 43 -24.15 0.14 -6.33
N ALA A 44 -24.69 0.15 -5.11
CA ALA A 44 -25.98 -0.47 -4.79
C ALA A 44 -27.12 0.16 -5.61
N GLY A 45 -27.18 1.50 -5.66
CA GLY A 45 -28.15 2.23 -6.49
C GLY A 45 -27.99 1.93 -7.99
N ALA A 46 -26.75 1.89 -8.49
CA ALA A 46 -26.46 1.55 -9.87
C ALA A 46 -26.85 0.10 -10.22
N GLY A 47 -26.61 -0.85 -9.31
CA GLY A 47 -27.03 -2.24 -9.42
C GLY A 47 -28.55 -2.38 -9.45
N GLY A 48 -29.25 -1.71 -8.52
CA GLY A 48 -30.71 -1.70 -8.46
C GLY A 48 -31.35 -1.08 -9.70
N TRP A 49 -30.79 0.03 -10.21
CA TRP A 49 -31.19 0.59 -11.49
C TRP A 49 -30.96 -0.37 -12.66
N GLY A 50 -29.85 -1.11 -12.64
CA GLY A 50 -29.56 -2.18 -13.59
C GLY A 50 -30.62 -3.28 -13.58
N LEU A 51 -31.03 -3.75 -12.40
CA LEU A 51 -32.11 -4.74 -12.22
C LEU A 51 -33.45 -4.22 -12.72
N TYR A 52 -33.81 -2.99 -12.34
CA TYR A 52 -35.03 -2.34 -12.80
C TYR A 52 -35.09 -2.30 -14.33
N ARG A 53 -34.00 -1.88 -14.98
CA ARG A 53 -33.90 -1.88 -16.45
C ARG A 53 -33.92 -3.26 -17.06
N PHE A 54 -33.34 -4.26 -16.40
CA PHE A 54 -33.38 -5.63 -16.89
C PHE A 54 -34.82 -6.17 -16.87
N SER A 55 -35.59 -5.86 -15.82
CA SER A 55 -36.98 -6.31 -15.66
C SER A 55 -37.96 -5.63 -16.65
N ARG A 56 -37.78 -4.33 -16.92
CA ARG A 56 -38.68 -3.55 -17.81
C ARG A 56 -38.15 -3.34 -19.23
N GLY A 57 -36.94 -3.81 -19.52
CA GLY A 57 -36.24 -3.55 -20.78
C GLY A 57 -36.69 -4.43 -21.95
N THR A 58 -36.62 -3.88 -23.16
CA THR A 58 -36.80 -4.66 -24.40
C THR A 58 -35.76 -5.79 -24.51
N ALA A 59 -36.01 -6.78 -25.37
CA ALA A 59 -35.04 -7.86 -25.61
C ALA A 59 -33.66 -7.33 -26.06
N ALA A 60 -33.64 -6.22 -26.80
CA ALA A 60 -32.42 -5.52 -27.21
C ALA A 60 -31.69 -4.83 -26.05
N ASP A 61 -32.41 -4.20 -25.11
CA ASP A 61 -31.81 -3.62 -23.91
C ASP A 61 -31.22 -4.69 -22.98
N ARG A 62 -31.89 -5.86 -22.89
CA ARG A 62 -31.39 -7.03 -22.15
C ARG A 62 -30.13 -7.63 -22.80
N ALA A 63 -30.06 -7.66 -24.13
CA ALA A 63 -28.87 -8.09 -24.86
C ALA A 63 -27.68 -7.14 -24.68
N LEU A 64 -27.91 -5.84 -24.52
CA LEU A 64 -26.85 -4.85 -24.31
C LEU A 64 -26.16 -4.98 -22.93
N LEU A 65 -26.94 -5.33 -21.90
CA LEU A 65 -26.43 -5.59 -20.55
C LEU A 65 -25.61 -6.88 -20.47
N GLY A 66 -25.96 -7.90 -21.26
CA GLY A 66 -25.24 -9.18 -21.32
C GLY A 66 -24.10 -9.26 -22.35
N GLY A 67 -24.10 -8.43 -23.40
CA GLY A 67 -23.25 -8.69 -24.58
C GLY A 67 -21.82 -8.12 -24.55
N ARG A 68 -21.53 -7.06 -23.78
CA ARG A 68 -20.22 -6.36 -23.85
C ARG A 68 -19.20 -6.77 -22.80
N VAL A 69 -19.65 -7.23 -21.63
CA VAL A 69 -18.75 -7.65 -20.53
C VAL A 69 -18.16 -9.04 -20.80
N TRP A 70 -18.92 -9.90 -21.48
CA TRP A 70 -18.65 -11.34 -21.60
C TRP A 70 -17.91 -11.76 -22.88
N ALA A 71 -17.46 -10.79 -23.67
CA ALA A 71 -16.78 -11.06 -24.95
C ALA A 71 -15.31 -11.50 -24.79
N SER A 72 -14.75 -11.48 -23.57
CA SER A 72 -13.36 -11.85 -23.29
C SER A 72 -13.25 -12.58 -21.95
N PRO A 73 -12.78 -13.84 -21.91
CA PRO A 73 -12.53 -14.54 -20.65
C PRO A 73 -11.55 -13.82 -19.73
N LEU A 74 -10.56 -13.11 -20.31
CA LEU A 74 -9.64 -12.28 -19.54
C LEU A 74 -10.36 -11.15 -18.80
N ALA A 75 -11.39 -10.57 -19.43
CA ALA A 75 -12.20 -9.51 -18.82
C ALA A 75 -13.05 -10.03 -17.67
N VAL A 76 -13.70 -11.19 -17.88
CA VAL A 76 -14.51 -11.85 -16.86
C VAL A 76 -13.64 -12.17 -15.65
N TRP A 77 -12.45 -12.76 -15.88
CA TRP A 77 -11.51 -13.04 -14.80
C TRP A 77 -11.12 -11.78 -14.02
N LEU A 78 -10.73 -10.70 -14.71
CA LEU A 78 -10.34 -9.44 -14.06
C LEU A 78 -11.45 -8.77 -13.25
N LEU A 79 -12.71 -8.99 -13.64
CA LEU A 79 -13.87 -8.45 -12.93
C LEU A 79 -14.28 -9.33 -11.75
N CYS A 80 -14.09 -10.65 -11.85
CA CYS A 80 -14.45 -11.60 -10.79
C CYS A 80 -13.36 -11.76 -9.74
N SER A 81 -12.08 -11.72 -10.12
CA SER A 81 -10.95 -12.01 -9.23
C SER A 81 -10.89 -11.12 -7.98
N PRO A 82 -11.21 -9.81 -8.01
CA PRO A 82 -11.22 -9.01 -6.78
C PRO A 82 -12.30 -9.48 -5.80
N PHE A 83 -13.47 -9.90 -6.29
CA PHE A 83 -14.53 -10.44 -5.44
C PHE A 83 -14.20 -11.85 -4.92
N LEU A 84 -13.40 -12.63 -5.66
CA LEU A 84 -12.86 -13.90 -5.15
C LEU A 84 -11.84 -13.66 -4.03
N MET A 85 -10.96 -12.66 -4.16
CA MET A 85 -10.06 -12.24 -3.08
C MET A 85 -10.84 -11.75 -1.86
N MET A 86 -11.89 -10.93 -2.06
CA MET A 86 -12.80 -10.50 -0.99
C MET A 86 -13.42 -11.71 -0.27
N LEU A 87 -13.91 -12.69 -1.03
CA LEU A 87 -14.50 -13.90 -0.45
C LEU A 87 -13.47 -14.70 0.35
N LEU A 88 -12.23 -14.80 -0.11
CA LEU A 88 -11.17 -15.52 0.59
C LEU A 88 -10.88 -14.88 1.97
N TYR A 89 -10.78 -13.56 2.05
CA TYR A 89 -10.65 -12.86 3.34
C TYR A 89 -11.90 -13.00 4.21
N ALA A 90 -13.11 -13.00 3.64
CA ALA A 90 -14.33 -13.23 4.39
C ALA A 90 -14.38 -14.65 4.99
N VAL A 91 -13.86 -15.66 4.28
CA VAL A 91 -13.76 -17.04 4.76
C VAL A 91 -12.75 -17.17 5.90
N HIS A 92 -11.61 -16.47 5.86
CA HIS A 92 -10.67 -16.46 6.99
C HIS A 92 -11.32 -16.00 8.30
N GLY A 93 -12.18 -14.98 8.22
CA GLY A 93 -12.95 -14.53 9.38
C GLY A 93 -13.87 -15.59 9.99
N THR A 94 -14.16 -16.68 9.28
CA THR A 94 -15.00 -17.79 9.78
C THR A 94 -14.21 -19.03 10.24
N ILE A 95 -13.06 -19.31 9.60
CA ILE A 95 -12.24 -20.50 9.91
C ILE A 95 -11.22 -20.19 11.03
N GLY A 96 -10.95 -18.92 11.28
CA GLY A 96 -9.96 -18.44 12.24
C GLY A 96 -8.78 -17.81 11.52
N SER A 97 -8.34 -16.66 12.02
CA SER A 97 -7.23 -15.89 11.46
C SER A 97 -6.46 -15.17 12.56
N VAL A 98 -5.34 -14.54 12.19
CA VAL A 98 -4.54 -13.73 13.13
C VAL A 98 -5.27 -12.44 13.52
N SER A 99 -6.18 -11.94 12.68
CA SER A 99 -6.94 -10.70 12.94
C SER A 99 -8.23 -10.63 12.14
N LEU A 100 -9.37 -10.71 12.84
CA LEU A 100 -10.68 -10.51 12.22
C LEU A 100 -10.85 -9.09 11.67
N LEU A 101 -10.25 -8.09 12.35
CA LEU A 101 -10.22 -6.70 11.87
C LEU A 101 -9.44 -6.59 10.57
N GLY A 102 -8.30 -7.28 10.47
CA GLY A 102 -7.46 -7.35 9.28
C GLY A 102 -8.23 -7.95 8.10
N ASP A 103 -8.87 -9.11 8.31
CA ASP A 103 -9.70 -9.77 7.30
C ASP A 103 -10.86 -8.89 6.82
N GLY A 104 -11.61 -8.29 7.75
CA GLY A 104 -12.72 -7.39 7.41
C GLY A 104 -12.25 -6.20 6.57
N ASN A 105 -11.12 -5.60 6.94
CA ASN A 105 -10.53 -4.49 6.19
C ASN A 105 -10.08 -4.89 4.79
N GLN A 106 -9.42 -6.05 4.64
CA GLN A 106 -8.99 -6.55 3.34
C GLN A 106 -10.19 -6.94 2.46
N ALA A 107 -11.22 -7.56 3.02
CA ALA A 107 -12.46 -7.85 2.31
C ALA A 107 -13.11 -6.56 1.77
N LEU A 108 -13.23 -5.51 2.60
CA LEU A 108 -13.75 -4.21 2.17
C LEU A 108 -12.90 -3.56 1.06
N ARG A 109 -11.56 -3.65 1.15
CA ARG A 109 -10.65 -3.16 0.09
C ARG A 109 -10.89 -3.87 -1.24
N TRP A 110 -10.95 -5.20 -1.23
CA TRP A 110 -11.17 -5.99 -2.43
C TRP A 110 -12.58 -5.81 -3.01
N ALA A 111 -13.60 -5.58 -2.17
CA ALA A 111 -14.94 -5.20 -2.60
C ALA A 111 -14.95 -3.82 -3.30
N LEU A 112 -14.22 -2.85 -2.76
CA LEU A 112 -13.99 -1.53 -3.36
C LEU A 112 -13.32 -1.65 -4.72
N TYR A 113 -12.23 -2.41 -4.80
CA TYR A 113 -11.49 -2.58 -6.05
C TYR A 113 -12.33 -3.28 -7.12
N GLY A 114 -13.05 -4.35 -6.77
CA GLY A 114 -13.94 -5.06 -7.68
C GLY A 114 -15.09 -4.18 -8.20
N SER A 115 -15.71 -3.40 -7.32
CA SER A 115 -16.78 -2.48 -7.71
C SER A 115 -16.27 -1.32 -8.56
N PHE A 116 -15.09 -0.79 -8.25
CA PHE A 116 -14.44 0.22 -9.07
C PHE A 116 -14.10 -0.33 -10.47
N ALA A 117 -13.55 -1.54 -10.54
CA ALA A 117 -13.25 -2.23 -11.79
C ALA A 117 -14.51 -2.45 -12.63
N ALA A 118 -15.62 -2.87 -12.02
CA ALA A 118 -16.91 -3.05 -12.70
C ALA A 118 -17.43 -1.73 -13.28
N VAL A 119 -17.43 -0.64 -12.49
CA VAL A 119 -17.87 0.68 -12.96
C VAL A 119 -16.96 1.21 -14.07
N ALA A 120 -15.64 1.09 -13.93
CA ALA A 120 -14.65 1.50 -14.94
C ALA A 120 -14.82 0.71 -16.25
N TRP A 121 -15.09 -0.59 -16.17
CA TRP A 121 -15.31 -1.45 -17.32
C TRP A 121 -16.60 -1.09 -18.07
N VAL A 122 -17.70 -0.93 -17.33
CA VAL A 122 -18.98 -0.50 -17.92
C VAL A 122 -18.83 0.87 -18.57
N GLN A 123 -18.10 1.80 -17.93
CA GLN A 123 -17.80 3.10 -18.50
C GLN A 123 -17.01 2.97 -19.81
N GLY A 124 -15.93 2.16 -19.82
CA GLY A 124 -15.08 1.94 -21.00
C GLY A 124 -15.78 1.27 -22.19
N SER A 125 -16.91 0.59 -21.97
CA SER A 125 -17.65 -0.12 -23.02
C SER A 125 -18.34 0.81 -24.04
N ALA A 126 -18.41 2.12 -23.80
CA ALA A 126 -19.05 3.11 -24.67
C ALA A 126 -18.04 3.96 -25.46
N LYS A 127 -18.42 4.46 -26.66
CA LYS A 127 -17.56 5.31 -27.51
C LYS A 127 -17.00 6.53 -26.76
N ARG A 128 -17.86 7.24 -26.01
CA ARG A 128 -17.49 8.40 -25.16
C ARG A 128 -16.80 8.00 -23.84
N GLY A 129 -16.94 6.75 -23.41
CA GLY A 129 -16.36 6.22 -22.18
C GLY A 129 -14.85 6.28 -22.12
N ARG A 130 -14.17 6.02 -23.25
CA ARG A 130 -12.71 6.18 -23.39
C ARG A 130 -12.22 7.56 -22.99
N PHE A 131 -12.95 8.61 -23.38
CA PHE A 131 -12.59 9.98 -23.03
C PHE A 131 -12.69 10.20 -21.52
N VAL A 132 -13.76 9.70 -20.90
CA VAL A 132 -13.95 9.80 -19.44
C VAL A 132 -12.86 9.05 -18.68
N LEU A 133 -12.54 7.81 -19.06
CA LEU A 133 -11.45 7.06 -18.42
C LEU A 133 -10.09 7.75 -18.62
N ALA A 134 -9.89 8.41 -19.76
CA ALA A 134 -8.69 9.21 -20.01
C ALA A 134 -8.65 10.46 -19.13
N ALA A 135 -9.77 11.16 -18.98
CA ALA A 135 -9.89 12.33 -18.12
C ALA A 135 -9.60 11.96 -16.66
N VAL A 136 -10.24 10.91 -16.12
CA VAL A 136 -9.99 10.42 -14.75
C VAL A 136 -8.50 10.17 -14.54
N TRP A 137 -7.86 9.41 -15.43
CA TRP A 137 -6.42 9.13 -15.35
C TRP A 137 -5.55 10.39 -15.36
N HIS A 138 -5.78 11.33 -16.29
CA HIS A 138 -4.97 12.56 -16.38
C HIS A 138 -5.19 13.50 -15.21
N MET A 139 -6.43 13.60 -14.73
CA MET A 139 -6.73 14.41 -13.55
C MET A 139 -6.09 13.81 -12.29
N THR A 140 -6.10 12.48 -12.11
CA THR A 140 -5.43 11.85 -10.97
C THR A 140 -3.92 12.10 -11.00
N GLY A 141 -3.25 11.82 -12.12
CA GLY A 141 -1.80 12.04 -12.22
C GLY A 141 -1.42 13.52 -12.07
N GLY A 142 -2.22 14.41 -12.67
CA GLY A 142 -2.04 15.85 -12.53
C GLY A 142 -2.22 16.31 -11.09
N LEU A 143 -3.28 15.87 -10.41
CA LEU A 143 -3.55 16.21 -9.01
C LEU A 143 -2.39 15.74 -8.11
N LEU A 144 -1.91 14.51 -8.25
CA LEU A 144 -0.76 14.00 -7.49
C LEU A 144 0.51 14.82 -7.71
N ALA A 145 0.83 15.17 -8.96
CA ALA A 145 2.05 15.93 -9.26
C ALA A 145 1.95 17.39 -8.77
N VAL A 146 0.82 18.05 -9.02
CA VAL A 146 0.58 19.44 -8.60
C VAL A 146 0.55 19.56 -7.08
N THR A 147 -0.17 18.66 -6.40
CA THR A 147 -0.24 18.68 -4.93
C THR A 147 1.07 18.30 -4.25
N ALA A 148 1.99 17.66 -4.96
CA ALA A 148 3.35 17.42 -4.46
C ALA A 148 4.28 18.62 -4.71
N LEU A 149 4.25 19.21 -5.91
CA LEU A 149 5.20 20.27 -6.28
C LEU A 149 4.82 21.65 -5.70
N LEU A 150 3.54 22.02 -5.65
CA LEU A 150 3.15 23.35 -5.15
C LEU A 150 3.55 23.63 -3.68
N PRO A 151 3.48 22.65 -2.74
CA PRO A 151 4.01 22.83 -1.39
C PRO A 151 5.50 23.13 -1.31
N VAL A 152 6.32 22.59 -2.23
CA VAL A 152 7.77 22.85 -2.29
C VAL A 152 8.08 24.33 -2.52
N TYR A 153 7.15 25.05 -3.18
CA TYR A 153 7.23 26.48 -3.44
C TYR A 153 6.37 27.31 -2.47
N GLY A 154 5.94 26.75 -1.35
CA GLY A 154 5.22 27.51 -0.31
C GLY A 154 3.81 27.99 -0.70
N TRP A 155 3.21 27.49 -1.79
CA TRP A 155 1.86 27.92 -2.20
C TRP A 155 0.78 27.48 -1.20
N PHE A 156 0.92 26.29 -0.61
CA PHE A 156 0.16 25.86 0.56
C PHE A 156 1.00 24.92 1.42
N ARG A 157 0.70 24.85 2.72
CA ARG A 157 1.35 23.90 3.63
C ARG A 157 0.66 22.55 3.52
N LEU A 158 1.43 21.52 3.23
CA LEU A 158 0.96 20.14 3.24
C LEU A 158 1.84 19.31 4.18
N PRO A 159 1.34 18.97 5.39
CA PRO A 159 2.08 18.13 6.31
C PRO A 159 2.49 16.80 5.67
N TYR A 160 3.69 16.33 5.97
CA TYR A 160 4.23 15.05 5.50
C TYR A 160 4.42 14.92 3.98
N ALA A 161 4.19 15.98 3.20
CA ALA A 161 4.46 15.99 1.76
C ALA A 161 5.95 15.89 1.42
N ILE A 162 6.79 16.34 2.35
CA ILE A 162 8.25 16.26 2.29
C ILE A 162 8.73 15.50 3.51
N THR A 163 9.55 14.48 3.29
CA THR A 163 10.20 13.72 4.37
C THR A 163 11.65 14.18 4.49
N TYR A 164 12.06 14.61 5.67
CA TYR A 164 13.43 15.05 5.96
C TYR A 164 14.20 13.93 6.68
N SER A 165 15.45 13.71 6.28
CA SER A 165 16.34 12.75 6.93
C SER A 165 17.79 13.16 6.74
N ALA A 166 18.56 13.18 7.83
CA ALA A 166 20.01 13.38 7.77
C ALA A 166 20.77 12.11 7.37
N ASP A 167 20.12 10.94 7.43
CA ASP A 167 20.72 9.67 7.06
C ASP A 167 20.83 9.54 5.51
N PRO A 168 22.05 9.44 4.95
CA PRO A 168 22.27 9.30 3.52
C PRO A 168 21.74 7.98 2.94
N GLU A 169 21.51 6.94 3.76
CA GLU A 169 20.85 5.71 3.32
C GLU A 169 19.38 5.96 2.95
N ILE A 170 18.74 6.87 3.69
CA ILE A 170 17.33 7.21 3.53
C ILE A 170 17.16 8.31 2.47
N SER A 171 18.01 9.35 2.49
CA SER A 171 17.92 10.53 1.60
C SER A 171 19.30 11.07 1.21
N ALA A 172 19.60 11.11 -0.09
CA ALA A 172 20.87 11.66 -0.59
C ALA A 172 20.94 13.18 -0.38
N THR A 173 19.81 13.85 -0.55
CA THR A 173 19.72 15.32 -0.57
C THR A 173 19.20 15.91 0.74
N GLY A 174 18.97 15.06 1.75
CA GLY A 174 18.36 15.45 3.03
C GLY A 174 16.84 15.65 3.03
N ALA A 175 16.18 15.70 1.86
CA ALA A 175 14.73 15.84 1.75
C ALA A 175 14.17 15.05 0.55
N ARG A 176 13.03 14.38 0.73
CA ARG A 176 12.39 13.58 -0.32
C ARG A 176 10.93 13.93 -0.50
N LEU A 177 10.49 13.93 -1.75
CA LEU A 177 9.12 14.27 -2.10
C LEU A 177 8.20 13.07 -1.98
N ALA A 178 7.17 13.20 -1.15
CA ALA A 178 6.15 12.19 -0.91
C ALA A 178 4.76 12.60 -1.43
N GLY A 179 4.52 13.91 -1.53
CA GLY A 179 3.23 14.48 -1.91
C GLY A 179 2.10 14.00 -1.00
N MET A 180 0.87 13.96 -1.53
CA MET A 180 -0.31 13.53 -0.77
C MET A 180 -0.28 12.06 -0.33
N LEU A 181 0.59 11.23 -0.93
CA LEU A 181 0.72 9.83 -0.51
C LEU A 181 1.56 9.66 0.75
N GLN A 182 2.29 10.71 1.17
CA GLN A 182 3.08 10.76 2.41
C GLN A 182 4.16 9.68 2.54
N TYR A 183 4.40 8.91 1.47
CA TYR A 183 5.46 7.92 1.37
C TYR A 183 6.21 8.06 0.04
N PRO A 184 7.48 8.51 0.04
CA PRO A 184 8.22 8.80 -1.18
C PRO A 184 8.34 7.62 -2.15
N ASN A 185 8.50 6.38 -1.66
CA ASN A 185 8.73 5.23 -2.56
C ASN A 185 7.52 4.93 -3.44
N THR A 186 6.34 4.81 -2.84
CA THR A 186 5.09 4.59 -3.57
C THR A 186 4.72 5.79 -4.42
N PHE A 187 4.95 7.02 -3.93
CA PHE A 187 4.78 8.22 -4.75
C PHE A 187 5.64 8.20 -6.02
N GLY A 188 6.93 7.89 -5.89
CA GLY A 188 7.83 7.71 -7.03
C GLY A 188 7.31 6.66 -8.00
N ALA A 189 6.92 5.48 -7.52
CA ALA A 189 6.40 4.41 -8.37
C ALA A 189 5.14 4.83 -9.14
N VAL A 190 4.19 5.52 -8.48
CA VAL A 190 2.99 6.04 -9.13
C VAL A 190 3.33 7.11 -10.17
N MET A 191 4.28 8.00 -9.90
CA MET A 191 4.75 8.99 -10.88
C MET A 191 5.43 8.32 -12.09
N ALA A 192 6.17 7.23 -11.89
CA ALA A 192 6.72 6.43 -12.98
C ALA A 192 5.62 5.79 -13.85
N VAL A 193 4.56 5.25 -13.25
CA VAL A 193 3.39 4.71 -13.99
C VAL A 193 2.80 5.76 -14.92
N PHE A 194 2.57 6.98 -14.41
CA PHE A 194 2.04 8.09 -15.21
C PHE A 194 3.04 8.60 -16.26
N LEU A 195 4.31 8.76 -15.90
CA LEU A 195 5.38 9.20 -16.80
C LEU A 195 5.50 8.29 -18.03
N LEU A 196 5.60 6.98 -17.81
CA LEU A 196 5.73 6.02 -18.89
C LEU A 196 4.44 5.95 -19.73
N GLU A 197 3.26 6.09 -19.11
CA GLU A 197 2.01 6.14 -19.87
C GLU A 197 2.00 7.33 -20.82
N ARG A 198 2.44 8.51 -20.36
CA ARG A 198 2.54 9.73 -21.18
C ARG A 198 3.57 9.60 -22.28
N LEU A 199 4.77 9.12 -21.99
CA LEU A 199 5.84 8.94 -22.97
C LEU A 199 5.41 8.02 -24.11
N PHE A 200 4.86 6.84 -23.79
CA PHE A 200 4.45 5.86 -24.79
C PHE A 200 3.15 6.24 -25.52
N ALA A 201 2.29 7.08 -24.93
CA ALA A 201 1.13 7.65 -25.62
C ALA A 201 1.50 8.60 -26.77
N LEU A 202 2.69 9.21 -26.74
CA LEU A 202 3.16 10.11 -27.79
C LEU A 202 3.51 9.38 -29.09
N GLY A 203 3.90 8.10 -29.05
CA GLY A 203 4.26 7.33 -30.24
C GLY A 203 3.14 7.26 -31.28
N PRO A 204 1.98 6.68 -30.94
CA PRO A 204 0.83 6.66 -31.85
C PRO A 204 0.34 8.05 -32.22
N LEU A 205 0.45 9.04 -31.32
CA LEU A 205 0.04 10.42 -31.61
C LEU A 205 0.88 11.03 -32.73
N LEU A 206 2.21 10.89 -32.67
CA LEU A 206 3.15 11.45 -33.64
C LEU A 206 3.17 10.71 -34.98
N GLN A 207 2.68 9.47 -35.02
CA GLN A 207 2.55 8.68 -36.25
C GLN A 207 1.20 8.84 -36.97
N ARG A 208 0.26 9.61 -36.40
CA ARG A 208 -1.05 9.83 -37.03
C ARG A 208 -0.92 10.56 -38.36
N GLN A 209 -1.76 10.15 -39.31
CA GLN A 209 -1.96 10.83 -40.58
C GLN A 209 -3.44 11.28 -40.67
N PRO A 210 -3.73 12.56 -40.99
CA PRO A 210 -2.76 13.67 -41.12
C PRO A 210 -2.03 13.97 -39.80
N ALA A 211 -0.90 14.66 -39.91
CA ALA A 211 -0.07 15.00 -38.76
C ALA A 211 -0.90 15.74 -37.68
N PRO A 212 -0.70 15.43 -36.38
CA PRO A 212 -1.45 16.07 -35.32
C PRO A 212 -1.14 17.57 -35.24
N ALA A 213 -2.15 18.37 -34.89
CA ALA A 213 -1.97 19.79 -34.62
C ALA A 213 -0.88 20.02 -33.55
N PRO A 214 -0.05 21.08 -33.68
CA PRO A 214 0.96 21.46 -32.69
C PRO A 214 0.45 21.47 -31.24
N SER A 215 -0.73 22.04 -31.01
CA SER A 215 -1.36 22.14 -29.69
C SER A 215 -1.63 20.77 -29.07
N ARG A 216 -2.03 19.75 -29.86
CA ARG A 216 -2.27 18.40 -29.36
C ARG A 216 -1.00 17.70 -28.92
N VAL A 217 0.10 17.90 -29.65
CA VAL A 217 1.41 17.36 -29.27
C VAL A 217 1.90 18.03 -27.99
N LEU A 218 1.74 19.35 -27.87
CA LEU A 218 2.12 20.11 -26.67
C LEU A 218 1.32 19.64 -25.44
N LEU A 219 0.00 19.52 -25.57
CA LEU A 219 -0.87 19.02 -24.51
C LEU A 219 -0.50 17.58 -24.08
N GLY A 220 -0.12 16.73 -25.04
CA GLY A 220 0.34 15.37 -24.77
C GLY A 220 1.69 15.32 -24.03
N SER A 221 2.60 16.26 -24.32
CA SER A 221 3.92 16.35 -23.69
C SER A 221 3.94 17.13 -22.38
N LEU A 222 2.91 17.94 -22.10
CA LEU A 222 2.82 18.83 -20.93
C LEU A 222 3.20 18.12 -19.62
N PRO A 223 2.71 16.89 -19.31
CA PRO A 223 3.00 16.26 -18.03
C PRO A 223 4.41 15.63 -17.92
N LEU A 224 5.21 15.57 -18.99
CA LEU A 224 6.49 14.85 -18.98
C LEU A 224 7.47 15.39 -17.92
N LEU A 225 7.65 16.72 -17.88
CA LEU A 225 8.55 17.35 -16.93
C LEU A 225 8.09 17.17 -15.47
N PRO A 226 6.86 17.55 -15.08
CA PRO A 226 6.45 17.43 -13.67
C PRO A 226 6.42 15.98 -13.19
N TYR A 227 6.06 15.01 -14.03
CA TYR A 227 6.08 13.60 -13.63
C TYR A 227 7.51 13.05 -13.50
N ALA A 228 8.42 13.41 -14.41
CA ALA A 228 9.83 13.05 -14.31
C ALA A 228 10.49 13.71 -13.09
N ALA A 229 10.22 14.99 -12.83
CA ALA A 229 10.73 15.70 -11.68
C ALA A 229 10.22 15.08 -10.37
N ALA A 230 8.92 14.80 -10.27
CA ALA A 230 8.34 14.15 -9.10
C ALA A 230 8.92 12.74 -8.83
N LEU A 231 9.15 11.95 -9.89
CA LEU A 231 9.85 10.66 -9.79
C LEU A 231 11.28 10.83 -9.26
N LEU A 232 12.04 11.81 -9.75
CA LEU A 232 13.41 12.07 -9.30
C LEU A 232 13.44 12.59 -7.85
N LEU A 233 12.59 13.57 -7.51
CA LEU A 233 12.51 14.16 -6.17
C LEU A 233 12.01 13.17 -5.10
N SER A 234 11.27 12.12 -5.50
CA SER A 234 10.91 11.02 -4.58
C SER A 234 12.12 10.24 -4.08
N GLU A 235 13.18 10.28 -4.88
CA GLU A 235 14.44 9.64 -4.57
C GLU A 235 14.25 8.13 -4.28
N SER A 236 13.31 7.47 -4.97
CA SER A 236 13.06 6.05 -4.79
C SER A 236 13.93 5.23 -5.75
N ARG A 237 14.99 4.58 -5.22
CA ARG A 237 15.88 3.70 -6.00
C ARG A 237 15.09 2.57 -6.68
N GLY A 238 14.14 1.97 -5.95
CA GLY A 238 13.23 0.97 -6.49
C GLY A 238 12.43 1.51 -7.66
N ALA A 239 11.84 2.70 -7.52
CA ALA A 239 10.98 3.28 -8.56
C ALA A 239 11.77 3.64 -9.82
N TRP A 240 12.99 4.14 -9.66
CA TRP A 240 13.88 4.43 -10.79
C TRP A 240 14.29 3.17 -11.54
N LEU A 241 14.67 2.10 -10.82
CA LEU A 241 15.00 0.82 -11.43
C LEU A 241 13.80 0.19 -12.13
N ALA A 242 12.63 0.19 -11.48
CA ALA A 242 11.39 -0.30 -12.07
C ALA A 242 11.00 0.51 -13.32
N ALA A 243 11.09 1.85 -13.27
CA ALA A 243 10.83 2.72 -14.41
C ALA A 243 11.81 2.48 -15.57
N GLY A 244 13.11 2.35 -15.28
CA GLY A 244 14.14 2.08 -16.26
C GLY A 244 13.93 0.74 -16.95
N ALA A 245 13.73 -0.33 -16.18
CA ALA A 245 13.47 -1.68 -16.71
C ALA A 245 12.17 -1.74 -17.52
N ALA A 246 11.09 -1.13 -17.03
CA ALA A 246 9.82 -1.04 -17.75
C ALA A 246 9.92 -0.21 -19.02
N CYS A 247 10.66 0.90 -18.99
CA CYS A 247 10.93 1.73 -20.18
C CYS A 247 11.71 0.93 -21.22
N ALA A 248 12.79 0.26 -20.84
CA ALA A 248 13.59 -0.58 -21.73
C ALA A 248 12.75 -1.67 -22.40
N ALA A 249 11.96 -2.42 -21.62
CA ALA A 249 11.04 -3.43 -22.15
C ALA A 249 9.99 -2.82 -23.11
N GLY A 250 9.44 -1.65 -22.76
CA GLY A 250 8.55 -0.90 -23.64
C GLY A 250 9.20 -0.50 -24.96
N LEU A 251 10.42 0.02 -24.91
CA LEU A 251 11.18 0.41 -26.09
C LEU A 251 11.46 -0.77 -27.00
N LEU A 252 11.77 -1.96 -26.45
CA LEU A 252 11.90 -3.19 -27.25
C LEU A 252 10.60 -3.55 -27.99
N VAL A 253 9.47 -3.39 -27.30
CA VAL A 253 8.12 -3.74 -27.81
C VAL A 253 7.62 -2.72 -28.86
N GLU A 254 7.81 -1.42 -28.62
CA GLU A 254 7.28 -0.33 -29.46
C GLU A 254 8.38 0.42 -30.25
N ARG A 255 9.55 -0.20 -30.48
CA ARG A 255 10.74 0.44 -31.08
C ARG A 255 10.47 1.29 -32.32
N ARG A 256 9.56 0.82 -33.19
CA ARG A 256 9.19 1.50 -34.45
C ARG A 256 8.46 2.84 -34.23
N ARG A 257 7.97 3.11 -33.00
CA ARG A 257 7.17 4.29 -32.65
C ARG A 257 7.83 5.25 -31.69
N MET A 258 8.99 4.90 -31.14
CA MET A 258 9.54 5.59 -29.97
C MET A 258 10.64 6.62 -30.26
N LEU A 259 11.27 6.60 -31.44
CA LEU A 259 12.36 7.53 -31.74
C LEU A 259 11.92 9.00 -31.65
N ALA A 260 10.85 9.39 -32.34
CA ALA A 260 10.35 10.77 -32.32
C ALA A 260 9.86 11.21 -30.91
N PRO A 261 9.10 10.40 -30.15
CA PRO A 261 8.79 10.67 -28.75
C PRO A 261 10.00 10.85 -27.84
N LEU A 262 11.05 10.03 -28.00
CA LEU A 262 12.28 10.16 -27.21
C LEU A 262 13.02 11.46 -27.52
N VAL A 263 13.12 11.84 -28.79
CA VAL A 263 13.71 13.12 -29.21
C VAL A 263 12.93 14.30 -28.62
N LEU A 264 11.60 14.24 -28.64
CA LEU A 264 10.73 15.24 -28.03
C LEU A 264 10.91 15.29 -26.50
N ALA A 265 10.98 14.14 -25.85
CA ALA A 265 11.04 14.01 -24.38
C ALA A 265 12.43 14.34 -23.80
N ALA A 266 13.49 14.35 -24.62
CA ALA A 266 14.85 14.65 -24.18
C ALA A 266 14.95 15.98 -23.44
N ALA A 267 14.35 17.04 -23.97
CA ALA A 267 14.38 18.36 -23.33
C ALA A 267 13.55 18.42 -22.03
N PRO A 268 12.29 17.93 -21.96
CA PRO A 268 11.57 17.78 -20.69
C PRO A 268 12.31 16.96 -19.63
N PHE A 269 13.01 15.88 -20.01
CA PHE A 269 13.77 15.06 -19.05
C PHE A 269 15.04 15.77 -18.56
N ALA A 270 15.76 16.47 -19.45
CA ALA A 270 16.87 17.32 -19.05
C ALA A 270 16.40 18.46 -18.12
N GLY A 271 15.25 19.06 -18.43
CA GLY A 271 14.61 20.07 -17.58
C GLY A 271 14.22 19.50 -16.21
N ALA A 272 13.66 18.29 -16.15
CA ALA A 272 13.36 17.61 -14.90
C ALA A 272 14.62 17.29 -14.07
N ALA A 273 15.72 16.90 -14.71
CA ALA A 273 17.01 16.67 -14.04
C ALA A 273 17.60 17.97 -13.46
N LEU A 274 17.51 19.08 -14.21
CA LEU A 274 17.93 20.39 -13.73
C LEU A 274 17.09 20.86 -12.55
N LEU A 275 15.76 20.71 -12.65
CA LEU A 275 14.84 21.01 -11.56
C LEU A 275 15.13 20.15 -10.33
N TYR A 276 15.38 18.85 -10.53
CA TYR A 276 15.76 17.94 -9.46
C TYR A 276 17.00 18.45 -8.73
N ARG A 277 18.07 18.79 -9.45
CA ARG A 277 19.30 19.32 -8.86
C ARG A 277 19.07 20.62 -8.08
N GLN A 278 18.29 21.55 -8.64
CA GLN A 278 18.00 22.84 -7.99
C GLN A 278 17.23 22.64 -6.68
N LEU A 279 16.17 21.84 -6.71
CA LEU A 279 15.33 21.60 -5.53
C LEU A 279 16.01 20.71 -4.49
N ALA A 280 16.86 19.78 -4.93
CA ALA A 280 17.74 19.00 -4.06
C ALA A 280 18.70 19.89 -3.28
N ALA A 281 19.37 20.84 -3.95
CA ALA A 281 20.26 21.79 -3.31
C ALA A 281 19.54 22.67 -2.28
N ALA A 282 18.27 23.00 -2.54
CA ALA A 282 17.41 23.75 -1.63
C ALA A 282 16.70 22.86 -0.58
N LYS A 283 16.99 21.55 -0.49
CA LYS A 283 16.29 20.60 0.40
C LYS A 283 14.77 20.68 0.31
N LEU A 284 14.23 20.84 -0.90
CA LEU A 284 12.80 21.03 -1.19
C LEU A 284 12.16 22.25 -0.50
N ALA A 285 12.96 23.26 -0.14
CA ALA A 285 12.50 24.54 0.39
C ALA A 285 12.81 25.66 -0.61
N ALA A 286 12.09 25.67 -1.74
CA ALA A 286 12.30 26.66 -2.77
C ALA A 286 11.69 28.02 -2.40
N GLU A 287 12.31 29.11 -2.87
CA GLU A 287 11.70 30.43 -2.75
C GLU A 287 10.37 30.50 -3.51
N PRO A 288 9.28 31.01 -2.92
CA PRO A 288 7.95 30.88 -3.52
C PRO A 288 7.82 31.50 -4.91
N TRP A 289 7.93 32.83 -5.02
CA TRP A 289 7.69 33.53 -6.29
C TRP A 289 8.78 33.32 -7.32
N PRO A 290 10.08 33.51 -7.00
CA PRO A 290 11.16 33.25 -7.96
C PRO A 290 11.21 31.79 -8.38
N GLY A 291 10.96 30.86 -7.44
CA GLY A 291 10.94 29.43 -7.71
C GLY A 291 9.77 29.01 -8.61
N LEU A 292 8.57 29.56 -8.42
CA LEU A 292 7.43 29.29 -9.31
C LEU A 292 7.66 29.82 -10.71
N LEU A 293 8.24 31.01 -10.85
CA LEU A 293 8.62 31.57 -12.15
C LEU A 293 9.70 30.73 -12.83
N ALA A 294 10.72 30.28 -12.08
CA ALA A 294 11.75 29.37 -12.57
C ALA A 294 11.16 28.03 -13.02
N LEU A 295 10.25 27.44 -12.25
CA LEU A 295 9.53 26.23 -12.61
C LEU A 295 8.73 26.43 -13.91
N ALA A 296 7.93 27.48 -13.99
CA ALA A 296 7.11 27.77 -15.16
C ALA A 296 7.97 28.02 -16.41
N GLY A 297 9.05 28.80 -16.28
CA GLY A 297 10.00 29.09 -17.35
C GLY A 297 10.73 27.84 -17.84
N LEU A 298 11.24 27.02 -16.92
CA LEU A 298 11.90 25.75 -17.24
C LEU A 298 10.92 24.76 -17.89
N TRP A 299 9.69 24.71 -17.39
CA TRP A 299 8.64 23.85 -17.95
C TRP A 299 8.24 24.28 -19.36
N ALA A 300 7.92 25.55 -19.58
CA ALA A 300 7.59 26.06 -20.91
C ALA A 300 8.80 25.95 -21.87
N GLY A 301 9.99 26.34 -21.43
CA GLY A 301 11.22 26.31 -22.22
C GLY A 301 11.59 24.89 -22.67
N SER A 302 11.52 23.91 -21.76
CA SER A 302 11.80 22.50 -22.11
C SER A 302 10.80 21.91 -23.10
N LEU A 303 9.52 22.29 -23.03
CA LEU A 303 8.52 21.88 -24.01
C LEU A 303 8.78 22.50 -25.38
N LEU A 304 9.12 23.79 -25.43
CA LEU A 304 9.47 24.49 -26.68
C LEU A 304 10.74 23.89 -27.30
N ALA A 305 11.77 23.63 -26.50
CA ALA A 305 13.02 22.98 -26.92
C ALA A 305 12.76 21.56 -27.44
N GLY A 306 11.95 20.76 -26.76
CA GLY A 306 11.59 19.41 -27.21
C GLY A 306 10.85 19.44 -28.55
N ARG A 307 9.94 20.39 -28.75
CA ARG A 307 9.26 20.58 -30.04
C ARG A 307 10.21 21.01 -31.14
N TRP A 308 11.19 21.86 -30.82
CA TRP A 308 12.22 22.27 -31.77
C TRP A 308 13.09 21.06 -32.20
N LEU A 309 13.52 20.22 -31.25
CA LEU A 309 14.21 18.97 -31.55
C LEU A 309 13.38 18.04 -32.44
N LEU A 310 12.08 17.91 -32.15
CA LEU A 310 11.16 17.13 -32.97
C LEU A 310 11.03 17.68 -34.39
N ARG A 311 11.02 19.01 -34.57
CA ARG A 311 11.02 19.65 -35.89
C ARG A 311 12.30 19.36 -36.67
N LEU A 312 13.46 19.38 -36.00
CA LEU A 312 14.75 19.01 -36.63
C LEU A 312 14.76 17.54 -37.09
N HIS A 313 14.08 16.67 -36.36
CA HIS A 313 13.95 15.25 -36.69
C HIS A 313 12.88 14.95 -37.76
N GLY A 314 11.98 15.88 -38.07
CA GLY A 314 10.81 15.66 -38.91
C GLY A 314 11.13 15.17 -40.33
N GLY A 315 10.16 14.49 -40.97
CA GLY A 315 10.33 13.87 -42.30
C GLY A 315 10.68 14.85 -43.43
N ALA A 316 10.26 16.11 -43.31
CA ALA A 316 10.61 17.20 -44.24
C ALA A 316 12.02 17.79 -44.00
N ALA A 317 12.70 17.39 -42.92
CA ALA A 317 14.04 17.86 -42.62
C ALA A 317 15.09 17.01 -43.38
N GLY A 318 16.09 17.67 -43.98
CA GLY A 318 17.22 17.01 -44.61
C GLY A 318 17.98 16.08 -43.66
N ALA A 319 18.69 15.09 -44.19
CA ALA A 319 19.36 14.05 -43.40
C ALA A 319 20.28 14.60 -42.30
N TRP A 320 20.96 15.72 -42.55
CA TRP A 320 21.83 16.38 -41.58
C TRP A 320 21.06 16.90 -40.36
N ARG A 321 19.92 17.58 -40.56
CA ARG A 321 19.08 18.12 -39.48
C ARG A 321 18.51 17.01 -38.60
N ARG A 322 18.14 15.88 -39.22
CA ARG A 322 17.66 14.71 -38.47
C ARG A 322 18.74 14.12 -37.58
N ARG A 323 19.97 13.99 -38.08
CA ARG A 323 21.12 13.54 -37.28
C ARG A 323 21.44 14.53 -36.16
N LEU A 324 21.41 15.84 -36.44
CA LEU A 324 21.58 16.88 -35.43
C LEU A 324 20.53 16.77 -34.32
N GLY A 325 19.25 16.66 -34.66
CA GLY A 325 18.17 16.53 -33.67
C GLY A 325 18.33 15.29 -32.78
N MET A 326 18.76 14.16 -33.35
CA MET A 326 19.05 12.94 -32.58
C MET A 326 20.28 13.11 -31.68
N ALA A 327 21.37 13.67 -32.20
CA ALA A 327 22.60 13.91 -31.44
C ALA A 327 22.36 14.89 -30.28
N ALA A 328 21.66 16.00 -30.53
CA ALA A 328 21.29 16.98 -29.51
C ALA A 328 20.35 16.37 -28.46
N GLY A 329 19.35 15.57 -28.88
CA GLY A 329 18.48 14.84 -27.95
C GLY A 329 19.27 13.84 -27.08
N GLY A 330 20.18 13.07 -27.69
CA GLY A 330 21.06 12.14 -26.98
C GLY A 330 21.98 12.84 -25.98
N ALA A 331 22.59 13.96 -26.38
CA ALA A 331 23.43 14.77 -25.51
C ALA A 331 22.64 15.34 -24.31
N LEU A 332 21.41 15.82 -24.52
CA LEU A 332 20.55 16.29 -23.43
C LEU A 332 20.19 15.19 -22.43
N LEU A 333 19.86 13.99 -22.93
CA LEU A 333 19.59 12.83 -22.06
C LEU A 333 20.83 12.42 -21.27
N ALA A 334 22.00 12.38 -21.92
CA ALA A 334 23.26 12.06 -21.26
C ALA A 334 23.63 13.09 -20.18
N ALA A 335 23.50 14.39 -20.49
CA ALA A 335 23.72 15.47 -19.54
C ALA A 335 22.75 15.41 -18.36
N GLY A 336 21.45 15.15 -18.61
CA GLY A 336 20.45 14.95 -17.57
C GLY A 336 20.77 13.75 -16.67
N ALA A 337 21.15 12.62 -17.25
CA ALA A 337 21.53 11.42 -16.49
C ALA A 337 22.79 11.65 -15.64
N ALA A 338 23.82 12.29 -16.20
CA ALA A 338 25.03 12.66 -15.48
C ALA A 338 24.72 13.62 -14.30
N MET A 339 23.81 14.57 -14.50
CA MET A 339 23.38 15.50 -13.46
C MET A 339 22.66 14.79 -12.31
N VAL A 340 21.73 13.87 -12.63
CA VAL A 340 21.05 13.05 -11.61
C VAL A 340 22.10 12.22 -10.87
N PHE A 341 22.94 11.47 -11.59
CA PHE A 341 23.97 10.62 -10.98
C PHE A 341 24.91 11.39 -10.06
N GLY A 342 25.37 12.57 -10.47
CA GLY A 342 26.22 13.43 -9.64
C GLY A 342 25.53 13.87 -8.35
N THR A 343 24.20 14.09 -8.38
CA THR A 343 23.40 14.53 -7.22
C THR A 343 23.18 13.40 -6.20
N VAL A 344 23.09 12.15 -6.64
CA VAL A 344 22.79 10.98 -5.76
C VAL A 344 23.91 9.97 -5.63
N ARG A 345 25.12 10.31 -6.08
CA ARG A 345 26.26 9.40 -6.13
C ARG A 345 26.45 8.64 -4.82
N GLU A 346 26.42 9.34 -3.69
CA GLU A 346 26.63 8.74 -2.36
C GLU A 346 25.58 7.68 -2.02
N ARG A 347 24.32 7.91 -2.37
CA ARG A 347 23.23 6.96 -2.10
C ARG A 347 23.15 5.78 -3.07
N ILE A 348 23.73 5.92 -4.26
CA ILE A 348 23.88 4.82 -5.23
C ILE A 348 25.10 3.96 -4.87
N VAL A 349 26.22 4.59 -4.48
CA VAL A 349 27.52 3.93 -4.32
C VAL A 349 27.75 3.43 -2.88
N HIS A 350 27.10 4.01 -1.86
CA HIS A 350 27.31 3.63 -0.46
C HIS A 350 26.10 2.93 0.18
N LYS A 351 26.44 1.96 1.05
CA LYS A 351 25.63 1.24 2.05
C LYS A 351 24.29 0.61 1.56
N PHE A 352 24.28 -0.72 1.49
CA PHE A 352 23.13 -1.56 1.16
C PHE A 352 22.29 -2.00 2.39
N GLY A 353 22.37 -1.28 3.53
CA GLY A 353 21.76 -1.69 4.81
C GLY A 353 20.24 -1.91 4.78
N THR A 354 19.53 -1.27 3.84
CA THR A 354 18.10 -1.47 3.60
C THR A 354 17.76 -2.76 2.84
N MET A 355 18.68 -3.27 2.00
CA MET A 355 18.47 -4.51 1.25
C MET A 355 18.63 -5.74 2.14
N SER A 356 19.65 -5.76 3.00
CA SER A 356 19.87 -6.85 3.97
C SER A 356 18.71 -6.98 4.96
N ALA A 357 18.11 -5.86 5.38
CA ALA A 357 16.91 -5.85 6.22
C ALA A 357 15.74 -6.57 5.56
N ARG A 358 15.45 -6.25 4.30
CA ARG A 358 14.35 -6.84 3.54
C ARG A 358 14.58 -8.33 3.31
N GLN A 359 15.83 -8.74 3.10
CA GLN A 359 16.18 -10.16 2.98
C GLN A 359 15.93 -10.93 4.28
N ALA A 360 16.30 -10.38 5.44
CA ALA A 360 16.00 -10.99 6.74
C ALA A 360 14.48 -11.14 6.98
N MET A 361 13.70 -10.11 6.63
CA MET A 361 12.24 -10.17 6.72
C MET A 361 11.63 -11.26 5.81
N VAL A 362 12.07 -11.36 4.55
CA VAL A 362 11.61 -12.40 3.62
C VAL A 362 11.99 -13.79 4.13
N HIS A 363 13.20 -13.95 4.68
CA HIS A 363 13.63 -15.20 5.28
C HIS A 363 12.71 -15.62 6.43
N ASP A 364 12.42 -14.72 7.37
CA ASP A 364 11.57 -15.02 8.51
C ASP A 364 10.11 -15.24 8.12
N ALA A 365 9.61 -14.54 7.10
CA ALA A 365 8.29 -14.73 6.53
C ALA A 365 8.06 -16.18 6.05
N TRP A 366 9.11 -16.87 5.60
CA TRP A 366 9.00 -18.24 5.15
C TRP A 366 8.59 -19.22 6.27
N THR A 367 8.85 -18.88 7.53
CA THR A 367 8.37 -19.64 8.68
C THR A 367 6.84 -19.61 8.75
N LEU A 368 6.24 -18.41 8.60
CA LEU A 368 4.78 -18.24 8.61
C LEU A 368 4.11 -18.89 7.39
N VAL A 369 4.75 -18.84 6.21
CA VAL A 369 4.26 -19.53 5.01
C VAL A 369 4.16 -21.04 5.22
N LYS A 370 5.14 -21.64 5.93
CA LYS A 370 5.14 -23.09 6.21
C LYS A 370 4.04 -23.50 7.19
N GLU A 371 3.64 -22.63 8.10
CA GLU A 371 2.58 -22.89 9.08
C GLU A 371 1.19 -22.93 8.43
N ALA A 372 0.95 -22.10 7.41
CA ALA A 372 -0.35 -22.03 6.73
C ALA A 372 -0.19 -21.88 5.20
N PRO A 373 0.33 -22.90 4.48
CA PRO A 373 0.74 -22.75 3.08
C PRO A 373 -0.43 -22.55 2.11
N TRP A 374 -1.60 -23.12 2.37
CA TRP A 374 -2.70 -23.14 1.40
C TRP A 374 -3.58 -21.90 1.47
N LEU A 375 -4.04 -21.56 2.67
CA LEU A 375 -4.96 -20.45 2.93
C LEU A 375 -4.27 -19.22 3.55
N GLY A 376 -3.05 -19.34 4.06
CA GLY A 376 -2.42 -18.25 4.81
C GLY A 376 -3.08 -18.04 6.17
N GLN A 377 -2.76 -16.93 6.83
CA GLN A 377 -3.22 -16.63 8.20
C GLN A 377 -4.19 -15.44 8.30
N GLY A 378 -4.65 -14.90 7.16
CA GLY A 378 -5.59 -13.78 7.09
C GLY A 378 -4.94 -12.40 6.98
N GLY A 379 -5.75 -11.35 7.04
CA GLY A 379 -5.29 -9.96 6.96
C GLY A 379 -4.36 -9.57 8.11
N ASP A 380 -3.41 -8.67 7.82
CA ASP A 380 -2.42 -8.17 8.79
C ASP A 380 -1.47 -9.25 9.37
N THR A 381 -1.33 -10.41 8.72
CA THR A 381 -0.49 -11.53 9.19
C THR A 381 0.92 -11.08 9.55
N TRP A 382 1.63 -10.40 8.63
CA TRP A 382 2.99 -9.95 8.90
C TRP A 382 3.04 -8.95 10.06
N ARG A 383 2.14 -7.95 10.05
CA ARG A 383 2.11 -6.87 11.05
C ARG A 383 2.00 -7.40 12.48
N LEU A 384 1.27 -8.50 12.67
CA LEU A 384 0.98 -9.06 13.99
C LEU A 384 1.91 -10.22 14.37
N SER A 385 2.41 -10.98 13.40
CA SER A 385 3.18 -12.20 13.67
C SER A 385 4.70 -12.06 13.48
N TYR A 386 5.20 -10.98 12.85
CA TYR A 386 6.64 -10.88 12.55
C TYR A 386 7.53 -11.01 13.80
N ARG A 387 7.10 -10.44 14.94
CA ARG A 387 7.85 -10.47 16.21
C ARG A 387 8.02 -11.86 16.79
N ALA A 388 7.16 -12.81 16.42
CA ALA A 388 7.25 -14.21 16.82
C ALA A 388 8.36 -14.93 16.04
N VAL A 389 8.48 -14.65 14.74
CA VAL A 389 9.39 -15.37 13.82
C VAL A 389 10.73 -14.68 13.58
N GLN A 390 10.88 -13.44 14.02
CA GLN A 390 12.09 -12.63 13.84
C GLN A 390 13.39 -13.37 14.13
N SER A 391 14.30 -13.48 13.17
CA SER A 391 15.66 -14.01 13.38
C SER A 391 16.57 -13.01 14.08
N SER A 392 16.19 -11.73 14.09
CA SER A 392 16.90 -10.66 14.77
C SER A 392 15.98 -9.53 15.25
N PRO A 393 16.43 -8.69 16.19
CA PRO A 393 15.65 -7.58 16.73
C PRO A 393 15.55 -6.39 15.77
N TYR A 394 15.13 -6.61 14.52
CA TYR A 394 14.81 -5.54 13.59
C TYR A 394 13.43 -4.91 13.86
N VAL A 395 13.17 -3.76 13.25
CA VAL A 395 11.85 -3.14 13.20
C VAL A 395 11.33 -3.16 11.76
N GLY A 396 10.07 -3.55 11.56
CA GLY A 396 9.48 -3.64 10.22
C GLY A 396 8.12 -4.31 10.21
N SER A 397 7.09 -3.64 10.72
CA SER A 397 5.71 -4.16 10.76
C SER A 397 4.99 -4.19 9.41
N GLN A 398 5.67 -3.82 8.33
CA GLN A 398 5.13 -3.81 6.96
C GLN A 398 6.00 -4.66 6.04
N MET A 399 5.38 -5.58 5.30
CA MET A 399 6.11 -6.44 4.37
C MET A 399 6.42 -5.66 3.10
N HIS A 400 7.72 -5.44 2.82
CA HIS A 400 8.19 -4.70 1.64
C HIS A 400 8.20 -5.56 0.37
N SER A 401 7.13 -6.32 0.16
CA SER A 401 6.84 -7.09 -1.04
C SER A 401 5.37 -7.49 -1.03
N GLY A 402 4.57 -6.92 -1.94
CA GLY A 402 3.14 -7.23 -2.04
C GLY A 402 2.87 -8.69 -2.39
N TYR A 403 3.79 -9.37 -3.07
CA TYR A 403 3.68 -10.80 -3.36
C TYR A 403 3.80 -11.66 -2.11
N VAL A 404 4.79 -11.36 -1.26
CA VAL A 404 4.98 -12.08 0.01
C VAL A 404 3.84 -11.75 0.98
N ASP A 405 3.39 -10.49 1.02
CA ASP A 405 2.26 -10.09 1.85
C ASP A 405 0.97 -10.85 1.48
N VAL A 406 0.64 -10.94 0.19
CA VAL A 406 -0.51 -11.72 -0.28
C VAL A 406 -0.32 -13.21 0.01
N LEU A 407 0.89 -13.75 -0.16
CA LEU A 407 1.19 -15.16 0.16
C LEU A 407 0.99 -15.46 1.65
N LEU A 408 1.45 -14.59 2.55
CA LEU A 408 1.26 -14.72 3.99
C LEU A 408 -0.23 -14.65 4.37
N ASN A 409 -0.94 -13.71 3.78
CA ASN A 409 -2.33 -13.45 4.12
C ASN A 409 -3.31 -14.49 3.54
N THR A 410 -3.00 -15.03 2.37
CA THR A 410 -3.96 -15.83 1.56
C THR A 410 -3.44 -17.17 1.06
N GLY A 411 -2.20 -17.51 1.40
CA GLY A 411 -1.56 -18.76 0.99
C GLY A 411 -1.43 -18.90 -0.52
N LEU A 412 -1.11 -20.12 -0.95
CA LEU A 412 -0.94 -20.46 -2.36
C LEU A 412 -2.24 -20.29 -3.17
N ILE A 413 -3.41 -20.42 -2.56
CA ILE A 413 -4.70 -20.25 -3.24
C ILE A 413 -4.89 -18.78 -3.64
N GLY A 414 -4.81 -17.85 -2.69
CA GLY A 414 -4.95 -16.43 -3.01
C GLY A 414 -3.80 -15.88 -3.84
N PHE A 415 -2.58 -16.39 -3.63
CA PHE A 415 -1.46 -16.10 -4.52
C PHE A 415 -1.72 -16.55 -5.97
N GLY A 416 -2.31 -17.74 -6.17
CA GLY A 416 -2.72 -18.22 -7.48
C GLY A 416 -3.78 -17.33 -8.14
N LEU A 417 -4.78 -16.88 -7.36
CA LEU A 417 -5.80 -15.93 -7.83
C LEU A 417 -5.19 -14.60 -8.26
N LEU A 418 -4.28 -14.06 -7.44
CA LEU A 418 -3.51 -12.86 -7.75
C LEU A 418 -2.68 -13.05 -9.03
N ALA A 419 -1.89 -14.11 -9.13
CA ALA A 419 -1.03 -14.37 -10.29
C ALA A 419 -1.85 -14.46 -11.59
N ALA A 420 -2.98 -15.16 -11.55
CA ALA A 420 -3.91 -15.23 -12.68
C ALA A 420 -4.51 -13.87 -13.02
N MET A 421 -4.87 -13.05 -12.03
CA MET A 421 -5.38 -11.68 -12.23
C MET A 421 -4.34 -10.79 -12.93
N LEU A 422 -3.10 -10.80 -12.44
CA LEU A 422 -1.99 -10.06 -13.04
C LEU A 422 -1.73 -10.55 -14.47
N ALA A 423 -1.62 -11.86 -14.68
CA ALA A 423 -1.45 -12.44 -16.01
C ALA A 423 -2.58 -12.05 -16.97
N ALA A 424 -3.84 -12.07 -16.52
CA ALA A 424 -4.97 -11.66 -17.34
C ALA A 424 -4.91 -10.18 -17.73
N ALA A 425 -4.54 -9.29 -16.82
CA ALA A 425 -4.35 -7.87 -17.10
C ALA A 425 -3.19 -7.65 -18.09
N GLY A 426 -2.04 -8.28 -17.85
CA GLY A 426 -0.87 -8.21 -18.72
C GLY A 426 -1.18 -8.70 -20.15
N LEU A 427 -1.85 -9.85 -20.27
CA LEU A 427 -2.27 -10.39 -21.56
C LEU A 427 -3.30 -9.50 -22.27
N LEU A 428 -4.26 -8.94 -21.53
CA LEU A 428 -5.23 -8.00 -22.07
C LEU A 428 -4.54 -6.73 -22.60
N ILE A 429 -3.66 -6.14 -21.81
CA ILE A 429 -2.87 -4.94 -22.18
C ILE A 429 -1.99 -5.24 -23.39
N PHE A 430 -1.29 -6.37 -23.40
CA PHE A 430 -0.44 -6.77 -24.51
C PHE A 430 -1.25 -6.95 -25.81
N LYS A 431 -2.44 -7.56 -25.75
CA LYS A 431 -3.29 -7.80 -26.92
C LYS A 431 -4.00 -6.54 -27.42
N ARG A 432 -4.37 -5.62 -26.53
CA ARG A 432 -5.24 -4.47 -26.86
C ARG A 432 -4.51 -3.13 -26.94
N CYS A 433 -3.53 -2.89 -26.07
CA CYS A 433 -2.89 -1.58 -25.91
C CYS A 433 -1.45 -1.69 -25.40
N ARG A 434 -0.54 -2.21 -26.25
CA ARG A 434 0.88 -2.45 -25.92
C ARG A 434 1.61 -1.24 -25.33
N ARG A 435 1.20 -0.01 -25.69
CA ARG A 435 1.76 1.23 -25.14
C ARG A 435 1.55 1.40 -23.62
N LEU A 436 0.61 0.69 -23.01
CA LEU A 436 0.35 0.73 -21.57
C LEU A 436 1.18 -0.33 -20.80
N LEU A 437 1.88 -1.22 -21.52
CA LEU A 437 2.68 -2.28 -20.90
C LEU A 437 3.78 -1.74 -19.97
N PRO A 438 4.52 -0.65 -20.30
CA PRO A 438 5.54 -0.11 -19.39
C PRO A 438 4.96 0.35 -18.06
N SER A 439 3.82 1.05 -18.09
CA SER A 439 3.10 1.46 -16.88
C SER A 439 2.67 0.27 -16.02
N TYR A 440 2.18 -0.80 -16.65
CA TYR A 440 1.84 -2.04 -15.96
C TYR A 440 3.07 -2.75 -15.37
N MET A 441 4.21 -2.73 -16.06
CA MET A 441 5.44 -3.35 -15.58
C MET A 441 6.00 -2.63 -14.34
N VAL A 442 5.88 -1.30 -14.24
CA VAL A 442 6.27 -0.58 -13.01
C VAL A 442 5.48 -1.08 -11.80
N PHE A 443 4.16 -1.25 -11.96
CA PHE A 443 3.30 -1.81 -10.90
C PHE A 443 3.78 -3.20 -10.43
N LEU A 444 4.18 -4.07 -11.37
CA LEU A 444 4.66 -5.42 -11.05
C LEU A 444 6.02 -5.41 -10.36
N LEU A 445 6.96 -4.62 -10.90
CA LEU A 445 8.36 -4.62 -10.48
C LEU A 445 8.53 -3.90 -9.13
N HIS A 446 7.89 -2.75 -8.94
CA HIS A 446 8.00 -2.01 -7.69
C HIS A 446 7.24 -2.68 -6.54
N GLY A 447 6.07 -3.27 -6.85
CA GLY A 447 5.31 -4.05 -5.87
C GLY A 447 6.05 -5.28 -5.32
N ALA A 448 7.13 -5.72 -5.97
CA ALA A 448 8.00 -6.78 -5.45
C ALA A 448 8.97 -6.31 -4.37
N VAL A 449 9.25 -5.01 -4.31
CA VAL A 449 10.38 -4.41 -3.58
C VAL A 449 9.90 -3.44 -2.49
N ASP A 450 8.64 -3.02 -2.52
CA ASP A 450 8.09 -2.05 -1.56
C ASP A 450 6.60 -2.30 -1.23
N ILE A 451 6.07 -1.50 -0.31
CA ILE A 451 4.71 -1.63 0.27
C ILE A 451 3.59 -1.04 -0.60
N ASP A 452 3.81 -0.86 -1.90
CA ASP A 452 2.87 -0.11 -2.76
C ASP A 452 1.47 -0.71 -2.76
N TRP A 453 1.38 -2.03 -2.69
CA TRP A 453 0.11 -2.74 -2.79
C TRP A 453 -0.76 -2.59 -1.53
N SER A 454 -0.21 -2.03 -0.44
CA SER A 454 -0.99 -1.59 0.73
C SER A 454 -1.75 -0.28 0.45
N TYR A 455 -1.35 0.50 -0.56
CA TYR A 455 -2.05 1.72 -0.98
C TYR A 455 -3.18 1.39 -1.94
N GLY A 456 -4.43 1.66 -1.54
CA GLY A 456 -5.60 1.37 -2.36
C GLY A 456 -5.59 2.08 -3.72
N ILE A 457 -5.04 3.29 -3.81
CA ILE A 457 -4.91 4.00 -5.10
C ILE A 457 -4.11 3.22 -6.14
N VAL A 458 -3.13 2.41 -5.73
CA VAL A 458 -2.28 1.62 -6.63
C VAL A 458 -3.11 0.52 -7.32
N TRP A 459 -4.00 -0.13 -6.57
CA TRP A 459 -4.97 -1.09 -7.13
C TRP A 459 -6.03 -0.42 -8.01
N LEU A 460 -6.56 0.74 -7.60
CA LEU A 460 -7.51 1.50 -8.42
C LEU A 460 -6.89 1.90 -9.76
N LEU A 461 -5.62 2.34 -9.78
CA LEU A 461 -4.87 2.62 -11.00
C LEU A 461 -4.65 1.38 -11.85
N PHE A 462 -4.34 0.23 -11.25
CA PHE A 462 -4.22 -1.05 -11.96
C PHE A 462 -5.52 -1.41 -12.69
N PHE A 463 -6.66 -1.37 -12.02
CA PHE A 463 -7.96 -1.67 -12.66
C PHE A 463 -8.35 -0.62 -13.69
N LEU A 464 -8.05 0.66 -13.44
CA LEU A 464 -8.27 1.73 -14.43
C LEU A 464 -7.41 1.52 -15.68
N LEU A 465 -6.15 1.10 -15.53
CA LEU A 465 -5.25 0.78 -16.64
C LEU A 465 -5.79 -0.38 -17.49
N ALA A 466 -6.26 -1.46 -16.84
CA ALA A 466 -6.87 -2.59 -17.51
C ALA A 466 -8.17 -2.21 -18.24
N ALA A 467 -9.05 -1.42 -17.60
CA ALA A 467 -10.29 -0.94 -18.21
C ALA A 467 -10.01 -0.03 -19.42
N ARG A 468 -8.98 0.81 -19.34
CA ARG A 468 -8.53 1.63 -20.48
C ARG A 468 -8.02 0.77 -21.64
N ALA A 469 -7.23 -0.25 -21.37
CA ALA A 469 -6.78 -1.18 -22.40
C ALA A 469 -7.95 -1.92 -23.07
N ALA A 470 -8.94 -2.34 -22.28
CA ALA A 470 -10.14 -2.99 -22.79
C ALA A 470 -11.01 -2.10 -23.69
N ALA A 471 -11.05 -0.81 -23.39
CA ALA A 471 -11.84 0.17 -24.12
C ALA A 471 -11.24 0.51 -25.51
N GLU A 472 -9.96 0.20 -25.74
CA GLU A 472 -9.32 0.41 -27.04
C GLU A 472 -9.95 -0.51 -28.13
N PRO A 473 -10.13 0.00 -29.37
CA PRO A 473 -10.64 -0.83 -30.45
C PRO A 473 -9.67 -1.98 -30.75
N PHE A 474 -10.20 -3.12 -31.21
CA PHE A 474 -9.33 -4.20 -31.69
C PHE A 474 -8.46 -3.69 -32.85
N PRO A 475 -7.18 -4.13 -32.92
CA PRO A 475 -6.40 -3.96 -34.13
C PRO A 475 -7.18 -4.55 -35.32
N VAL A 476 -7.34 -3.75 -36.39
CA VAL A 476 -8.04 -4.16 -37.62
C VAL A 476 -7.42 -5.47 -38.14
N GLY A 477 -8.24 -6.49 -38.41
CA GLY A 477 -7.80 -7.75 -39.04
C GLY A 477 -7.64 -8.98 -38.15
N LYS A 478 -7.79 -8.90 -36.82
CA LYS A 478 -7.81 -10.10 -35.95
C LYS A 478 -9.17 -10.28 -35.29
N LYS A 479 -10.03 -11.15 -35.86
CA LYS A 479 -11.14 -11.74 -35.12
C LYS A 479 -10.54 -12.63 -34.03
N THR A 480 -10.86 -12.37 -32.78
CA THR A 480 -10.47 -13.27 -31.69
C THR A 480 -11.38 -14.50 -31.76
N SER A 481 -10.78 -15.67 -31.95
CA SER A 481 -11.43 -16.99 -32.05
C SER A 481 -11.79 -17.58 -30.67
N ILE A 482 -11.96 -16.74 -29.66
CA ILE A 482 -12.33 -17.24 -28.33
C ILE A 482 -13.84 -17.46 -28.34
N PRO A 483 -14.34 -18.69 -28.08
CA PRO A 483 -15.76 -18.93 -27.99
C PRO A 483 -16.34 -18.06 -26.88
N ALA A 484 -17.17 -17.09 -27.25
CA ALA A 484 -17.96 -16.33 -26.30
C ALA A 484 -18.97 -17.30 -25.64
N LEU A 485 -19.25 -17.14 -24.35
CA LEU A 485 -20.32 -17.90 -23.72
C LEU A 485 -21.64 -17.67 -24.49
N PRO A 486 -22.50 -18.70 -24.63
CA PRO A 486 -23.76 -18.56 -25.34
C PRO A 486 -24.60 -17.42 -24.71
N PRO A 487 -25.11 -16.47 -25.52
CA PRO A 487 -25.78 -15.25 -25.04
C PRO A 487 -26.94 -15.52 -24.06
N GLU A 488 -27.61 -16.66 -24.21
CA GLU A 488 -28.77 -17.02 -23.39
C GLU A 488 -28.40 -17.39 -21.94
N ARG A 489 -27.28 -18.11 -21.74
CA ARG A 489 -26.81 -18.49 -20.41
C ARG A 489 -26.33 -17.27 -19.64
N ILE A 490 -25.65 -16.35 -20.30
CA ILE A 490 -25.24 -15.05 -19.72
C ILE A 490 -26.47 -14.25 -19.29
N ARG A 491 -27.50 -14.16 -20.14
CA ARG A 491 -28.73 -13.40 -19.86
C ARG A 491 -29.43 -13.87 -18.57
N ARG A 492 -29.40 -15.17 -18.27
CA ARG A 492 -29.98 -15.75 -17.04
C ARG A 492 -29.19 -15.37 -15.78
N LEU A 493 -27.88 -15.13 -15.89
CA LEU A 493 -27.01 -14.82 -14.75
C LEU A 493 -26.97 -13.34 -14.38
N VAL A 494 -27.27 -12.43 -15.31
CA VAL A 494 -27.26 -10.97 -15.07
C VAL A 494 -28.03 -10.54 -13.81
N PRO A 495 -29.29 -10.93 -13.57
CA PRO A 495 -30.01 -10.50 -12.38
C PRO A 495 -29.39 -11.04 -11.09
N ALA A 496 -28.89 -12.28 -11.09
CA ALA A 496 -28.21 -12.85 -9.93
C ALA A 496 -26.93 -12.08 -9.61
N LEU A 497 -26.12 -11.76 -10.62
CA LEU A 497 -24.88 -10.99 -10.46
C LEU A 497 -25.12 -9.56 -9.99
N LEU A 498 -26.16 -8.90 -10.51
CA LEU A 498 -26.53 -7.56 -10.04
C LEU A 498 -27.05 -7.60 -8.60
N SER A 499 -27.84 -8.61 -8.23
CA SER A 499 -28.32 -8.80 -6.86
C SER A 499 -27.17 -9.05 -5.89
N LEU A 500 -26.22 -9.91 -6.28
CA LEU A 500 -24.99 -10.15 -5.52
C LEU A 500 -24.15 -8.87 -5.38
N TRP A 501 -24.03 -8.08 -6.45
CA TRP A 501 -23.30 -6.81 -6.39
C TRP A 501 -23.96 -5.79 -5.46
N ILE A 502 -25.30 -5.71 -5.46
CA ILE A 502 -26.05 -4.89 -4.50
C ILE A 502 -25.79 -5.36 -3.07
N LEU A 503 -25.85 -6.67 -2.81
CA LEU A 503 -25.58 -7.23 -1.49
C LEU A 503 -24.17 -6.89 -1.01
N ILE A 504 -23.16 -7.08 -1.85
CA ILE A 504 -21.77 -6.74 -1.54
C ILE A 504 -21.62 -5.24 -1.27
N ALA A 505 -22.23 -4.39 -2.11
CA ALA A 505 -22.12 -2.95 -2.00
C ALA A 505 -22.82 -2.39 -0.75
N SER A 506 -24.05 -2.86 -0.47
CA SER A 506 -24.82 -2.45 0.72
C SER A 506 -24.24 -3.02 2.00
N GLY A 507 -23.89 -4.32 2.02
CA GLY A 507 -23.26 -4.96 3.18
C GLY A 507 -21.89 -4.36 3.48
N GLY A 508 -21.09 -4.13 2.43
CA GLY A 508 -19.81 -3.46 2.54
C GLY A 508 -19.93 -2.01 3.05
N ALA A 509 -20.90 -1.23 2.56
CA ALA A 509 -21.15 0.12 3.06
C ALA A 509 -21.58 0.13 4.53
N CYS A 510 -22.39 -0.84 4.95
CA CYS A 510 -22.78 -1.01 6.36
C CYS A 510 -21.57 -1.34 7.25
N LEU A 511 -20.73 -2.30 6.84
CA LEU A 511 -19.51 -2.65 7.57
C LEU A 511 -18.52 -1.49 7.64
N ALA A 512 -18.31 -0.76 6.54
CA ALA A 512 -17.48 0.45 6.56
C ALA A 512 -18.06 1.57 7.44
N TYR A 513 -19.39 1.71 7.50
CA TYR A 513 -20.03 2.66 8.42
C TYR A 513 -19.75 2.29 9.89
N ARG A 514 -19.89 1.01 10.24
CA ARG A 514 -19.52 0.52 11.59
C ARG A 514 -18.05 0.76 11.91
N GLY A 515 -17.15 0.45 10.98
CA GLY A 515 -15.71 0.72 11.13
C GLY A 515 -15.39 2.21 11.28
N TYR A 516 -16.08 3.06 10.51
CA TYR A 516 -15.95 4.52 10.59
C TYR A 516 -16.41 5.04 11.96
N MET A 517 -17.58 4.61 12.45
CA MET A 517 -18.10 5.03 13.75
C MET A 517 -17.20 4.56 14.89
N GLY A 518 -16.75 3.30 14.86
CA GLY A 518 -15.81 2.76 15.85
C GLY A 518 -14.52 3.58 15.91
N GLN A 519 -13.90 3.84 14.75
CA GLN A 519 -12.68 4.65 14.68
C GLN A 519 -12.90 6.11 15.11
N ALA A 520 -14.02 6.72 14.72
CA ALA A 520 -14.33 8.11 15.07
C ALA A 520 -14.47 8.28 16.59
N GLU A 521 -15.20 7.37 17.24
CA GLU A 521 -15.34 7.36 18.70
C GLU A 521 -14.01 7.05 19.39
N HIS A 522 -13.20 6.12 18.87
CA HIS A 522 -11.85 5.86 19.41
C HIS A 522 -10.97 7.12 19.38
N MET A 523 -10.92 7.81 18.23
CA MET A 523 -10.15 9.05 18.10
C MET A 523 -10.71 10.19 18.97
N GLN A 524 -12.02 10.22 19.22
CA GLN A 524 -12.63 11.17 20.15
C GLN A 524 -12.17 10.90 21.58
N ALA A 525 -12.14 9.64 22.01
CA ALA A 525 -11.67 9.27 23.34
C ALA A 525 -10.20 9.63 23.56
N LEU A 526 -9.33 9.39 22.57
CA LEU A 526 -7.91 9.75 22.62
C LEU A 526 -7.63 11.26 22.73
N ARG A 527 -8.64 12.10 22.44
CA ARG A 527 -8.56 13.57 22.58
C ARG A 527 -9.21 14.07 23.87
N SER A 528 -9.93 13.21 24.60
CA SER A 528 -10.56 13.57 25.85
C SER A 528 -9.50 13.78 26.93
N GLN A 529 -9.67 14.83 27.74
CA GLN A 529 -8.88 15.03 28.96
C GLN A 529 -9.53 14.38 30.18
N ASP A 530 -10.80 13.99 30.08
CA ASP A 530 -11.53 13.28 31.12
C ASP A 530 -11.51 11.77 30.85
N ASN A 531 -10.91 11.04 31.79
CA ASN A 531 -10.81 9.58 31.76
C ASN A 531 -12.18 8.90 31.84
N GLN A 532 -13.16 9.44 32.57
CA GLN A 532 -14.50 8.83 32.65
C GLN A 532 -15.26 8.97 31.33
N ALA A 533 -15.18 10.15 30.70
CA ALA A 533 -15.68 10.35 29.35
C ALA A 533 -14.97 9.44 28.34
N ALA A 534 -13.64 9.30 28.44
CA ALA A 534 -12.85 8.44 27.56
C ALA A 534 -13.27 6.97 27.66
N VAL A 535 -13.46 6.45 28.88
CA VAL A 535 -13.94 5.08 29.13
C VAL A 535 -15.30 4.83 28.46
N THR A 536 -16.24 5.77 28.62
CA THR A 536 -17.60 5.65 28.05
C THR A 536 -17.56 5.62 26.51
N VAL A 537 -16.76 6.49 25.91
CA VAL A 537 -16.64 6.60 24.45
C VAL A 537 -15.87 5.39 23.88
N LEU A 538 -14.81 4.90 24.54
CA LEU A 538 -14.10 3.69 24.13
C LEU A 538 -14.98 2.44 24.21
N ALA A 539 -15.78 2.30 25.26
CA ALA A 539 -16.75 1.22 25.36
C ALA A 539 -17.78 1.28 24.21
N SER A 540 -18.20 2.49 23.83
CA SER A 540 -19.07 2.70 22.67
C SER A 540 -18.39 2.35 21.34
N SER A 541 -17.13 2.74 21.16
CA SER A 541 -16.32 2.41 19.98
C SER A 541 -16.24 0.89 19.77
N LEU A 542 -16.02 0.12 20.84
CA LEU A 542 -15.99 -1.34 20.79
C LEU A 542 -17.36 -1.97 20.49
N ARG A 543 -18.49 -1.31 20.81
CA ARG A 543 -19.81 -1.80 20.35
C ARG A 543 -19.97 -1.68 18.84
N TRP A 544 -19.44 -0.61 18.24
CA TRP A 544 -19.42 -0.45 16.79
C TRP A 544 -18.50 -1.46 16.11
N ASN A 545 -17.27 -1.60 16.64
CA ASN A 545 -16.23 -2.48 16.11
C ASN A 545 -15.56 -3.30 17.23
N PRO A 546 -16.13 -4.48 17.58
CA PRO A 546 -15.58 -5.32 18.65
C PRO A 546 -14.17 -5.86 18.40
N ALA A 547 -13.76 -5.96 17.13
CA ALA A 547 -12.45 -6.47 16.72
C ALA A 547 -11.32 -5.41 16.80
N ASP A 548 -11.63 -4.18 17.24
CA ASP A 548 -10.62 -3.14 17.44
C ASP A 548 -9.78 -3.39 18.69
N TYR A 549 -8.69 -4.12 18.51
CA TYR A 549 -7.76 -4.41 19.59
C TYR A 549 -7.05 -3.17 20.14
N SER A 550 -6.96 -2.07 19.38
CA SER A 550 -6.31 -0.84 19.85
C SER A 550 -7.22 -0.11 20.84
N ALA A 551 -8.51 0.04 20.49
CA ALA A 551 -9.51 0.60 21.39
C ALA A 551 -9.67 -0.25 22.67
N ALA A 552 -9.56 -1.58 22.56
CA ALA A 552 -9.61 -2.48 23.72
C ALA A 552 -8.41 -2.30 24.66
N LEU A 553 -7.19 -2.14 24.12
CA LEU A 553 -5.99 -1.87 24.91
C LEU A 553 -6.09 -0.53 25.64
N ASP A 554 -6.53 0.52 24.94
CA ASP A 554 -6.70 1.85 25.53
C ASP A 554 -7.78 1.84 26.62
N LEU A 555 -8.90 1.14 26.40
CA LEU A 555 -9.95 1.00 27.41
C LEU A 555 -9.47 0.24 28.65
N ALA A 556 -8.77 -0.88 28.44
CA ALA A 556 -8.23 -1.70 29.52
C ALA A 556 -7.22 -0.91 30.37
N GLY A 557 -6.48 0.03 29.79
CA GLY A 557 -5.55 0.90 30.50
C GLY A 557 -6.21 1.93 31.43
N LEU A 558 -7.50 2.23 31.23
CA LEU A 558 -8.23 3.25 32.00
C LEU A 558 -9.16 2.69 33.08
N VAL A 559 -9.42 1.38 33.09
CA VAL A 559 -10.34 0.73 34.03
C VAL A 559 -9.61 -0.11 35.08
N ALA A 560 -10.31 -0.46 36.16
CA ALA A 560 -9.75 -1.33 37.20
C ALA A 560 -9.36 -2.71 36.63
N PRO A 561 -8.34 -3.39 37.20
CA PRO A 561 -7.84 -4.66 36.66
C PRO A 561 -8.91 -5.74 36.48
N THR A 562 -9.87 -5.84 37.41
CA THR A 562 -10.99 -6.78 37.33
C THR A 562 -11.96 -6.49 36.18
N ALA A 563 -12.11 -5.23 35.78
CA ALA A 563 -12.92 -4.83 34.63
C ALA A 563 -12.15 -4.93 33.31
N ALA A 564 -10.82 -4.76 33.33
CA ALA A 564 -9.96 -4.85 32.15
C ALA A 564 -9.82 -6.29 31.62
N GLU A 565 -9.78 -7.30 32.48
CA GLU A 565 -9.62 -8.71 32.08
C GLU A 565 -10.65 -9.18 31.03
N PRO A 566 -11.98 -9.05 31.24
CA PRO A 566 -12.95 -9.51 30.24
C PRO A 566 -12.84 -8.75 28.92
N ILE A 567 -12.45 -7.47 28.96
CA ILE A 567 -12.24 -6.64 27.76
C ILE A 567 -11.06 -7.19 26.95
N LEU A 568 -9.93 -7.42 27.61
CA LEU A 568 -8.72 -7.95 26.99
C LEU A 568 -8.94 -9.36 26.44
N ARG A 569 -9.61 -10.25 27.19
CA ARG A 569 -9.94 -11.61 26.74
C ARG A 569 -10.91 -11.62 25.56
N HIS A 570 -11.94 -10.78 25.60
CA HIS A 570 -12.88 -10.63 24.49
C HIS A 570 -12.17 -10.14 23.22
N SER A 571 -11.28 -9.15 23.35
CA SER A 571 -10.47 -8.66 22.24
C SER A 571 -9.49 -9.71 21.71
N LEU A 572 -8.89 -10.51 22.60
CA LEU A 572 -8.00 -11.61 22.21
C LEU A 572 -8.73 -12.67 21.38
N ALA A 573 -10.03 -12.89 21.57
CA ALA A 573 -10.81 -13.79 20.72
C ALA A 573 -10.86 -13.35 19.24
N TYR A 574 -10.76 -12.04 18.96
CA TYR A 574 -10.69 -11.50 17.59
C TYR A 574 -9.26 -11.45 17.02
N ALA A 575 -8.24 -11.52 17.88
CA ALA A 575 -6.83 -11.52 17.51
C ALA A 575 -6.00 -12.42 18.46
N PRO A 576 -6.08 -13.77 18.32
CA PRO A 576 -5.63 -14.75 19.34
C PRO A 576 -4.15 -14.71 19.71
N HIS A 577 -3.32 -14.09 18.87
CA HIS A 577 -1.87 -14.01 19.05
C HIS A 577 -1.36 -12.56 19.09
N HIS A 578 -2.25 -11.59 19.31
CA HIS A 578 -1.85 -10.19 19.32
C HIS A 578 -0.86 -9.89 20.46
N PRO A 579 0.41 -9.52 20.16
CA PRO A 579 1.45 -9.41 21.19
C PRO A 579 1.11 -8.36 22.25
N GLY A 580 0.48 -7.24 21.86
CA GLY A 580 0.06 -6.20 22.80
C GLY A 580 -1.03 -6.66 23.77
N LEU A 581 -1.97 -7.50 23.34
CA LEU A 581 -3.05 -8.00 24.20
C LEU A 581 -2.51 -9.02 25.20
N LEU A 582 -1.58 -9.88 24.76
CA LEU A 582 -0.92 -10.85 25.63
C LEU A 582 -0.08 -10.16 26.70
N TRP A 583 0.67 -9.11 26.35
CA TRP A 583 1.39 -8.29 27.34
C TRP A 583 0.46 -7.58 28.31
N ALA A 584 -0.67 -7.03 27.83
CA ALA A 584 -1.66 -6.38 28.68
C ALA A 584 -2.33 -7.38 29.65
N LEU A 585 -2.62 -8.60 29.21
CA LEU A 585 -3.15 -9.67 30.08
C LEU A 585 -2.14 -10.10 31.15
N ALA A 586 -0.85 -10.18 30.79
CA ALA A 586 0.23 -10.47 31.73
C ALA A 586 0.33 -9.39 32.83
N ASP A 587 0.34 -8.11 32.43
CA ASP A 587 0.35 -6.98 33.37
C ASP A 587 -0.91 -6.95 34.25
N ASN A 588 -2.09 -7.15 33.63
CA ASN A 588 -3.37 -7.19 34.34
C ASN A 588 -3.42 -8.29 35.40
N ALA A 589 -2.96 -9.51 35.08
CA ALA A 589 -2.89 -10.62 36.03
C ALA A 589 -1.94 -10.31 37.20
N GLY A 590 -0.80 -9.66 36.93
CA GLY A 590 0.12 -9.18 37.96
C GLY A 590 -0.55 -8.20 38.92
N ARG A 591 -1.26 -7.20 38.40
CA ARG A 591 -2.00 -6.20 39.21
C ARG A 591 -3.14 -6.79 40.03
N ARG A 592 -3.73 -7.90 39.57
CA ARG A 592 -4.74 -8.68 40.30
C ARG A 592 -4.14 -9.55 41.41
N GLY A 593 -2.81 -9.71 41.47
CA GLY A 593 -2.15 -10.64 42.38
C GLY A 593 -2.22 -12.11 41.93
N ASP A 594 -2.64 -12.38 40.69
CA ASP A 594 -2.83 -13.75 40.18
C ASP A 594 -1.54 -14.27 39.54
N ALA A 595 -0.71 -14.93 40.35
CA ALA A 595 0.59 -15.42 39.90
C ALA A 595 0.48 -16.54 38.84
N GLY A 596 -0.59 -17.35 38.88
CA GLY A 596 -0.80 -18.42 37.90
C GLY A 596 -1.06 -17.86 36.51
N GLU A 597 -2.00 -16.92 36.41
CA GLU A 597 -2.30 -16.25 35.15
C GLU A 597 -1.15 -15.37 34.65
N ALA A 598 -0.46 -14.65 35.55
CA ALA A 598 0.69 -13.84 35.18
C ALA A 598 1.76 -14.70 34.50
N ILE A 599 2.11 -15.85 35.09
CA ILE A 599 3.08 -16.80 34.52
C ILE A 599 2.63 -17.29 33.13
N TYR A 600 1.36 -17.65 32.98
CA TYR A 600 0.80 -18.13 31.71
C TYR A 600 0.89 -17.07 30.61
N TRP A 601 0.39 -15.86 30.89
CA TRP A 601 0.35 -14.78 29.91
C TRP A 601 1.73 -14.21 29.58
N ILE A 602 2.66 -14.13 30.54
CA ILE A 602 4.07 -13.79 30.27
C ILE A 602 4.66 -14.79 29.27
N GLY A 603 4.48 -16.09 29.50
CA GLY A 603 4.95 -17.13 28.57
C GLY A 603 4.32 -17.01 27.18
N ALA A 604 3.03 -16.69 27.10
CA ALA A 604 2.35 -16.48 25.82
C ALA A 604 2.86 -15.24 25.08
N ALA A 605 3.04 -14.11 25.79
CA ALA A 605 3.54 -12.87 25.21
C ALA A 605 4.99 -13.01 24.71
N LEU A 606 5.84 -13.73 25.44
CA LEU A 606 7.23 -13.98 25.03
C LEU A 606 7.34 -14.81 23.75
N ARG A 607 6.42 -15.75 23.52
CA ARG A 607 6.37 -16.51 22.25
C ARG A 607 6.03 -15.62 21.05
N GLN A 608 5.24 -14.57 21.27
CA GLN A 608 4.81 -13.65 20.21
C GLN A 608 5.71 -12.41 20.07
N ASP A 609 6.52 -12.08 21.08
CA ASP A 609 7.41 -10.92 21.07
C ASP A 609 8.69 -11.14 21.90
N LYS A 610 9.56 -12.01 21.41
CA LYS A 610 10.76 -12.46 22.15
C LYS A 610 11.82 -11.38 22.38
N TYR A 611 11.87 -10.37 21.51
CA TYR A 611 12.82 -9.25 21.57
C TYR A 611 12.24 -7.99 22.23
N ASN A 612 11.37 -8.17 23.23
CA ASN A 612 10.79 -7.08 24.00
C ASN A 612 11.53 -6.89 25.33
N ALA A 613 12.57 -6.06 25.33
CA ALA A 613 13.38 -5.80 26.52
C ALA A 613 12.55 -5.27 27.70
N GLY A 614 11.67 -4.29 27.43
CA GLY A 614 10.79 -3.69 28.43
C GLY A 614 9.82 -4.72 29.04
N GLY A 615 9.08 -5.46 28.22
CA GLY A 615 8.15 -6.49 28.68
C GLY A 615 8.85 -7.60 29.50
N ARG A 616 10.05 -8.01 29.10
CA ARG A 616 10.87 -8.97 29.86
C ARG A 616 11.29 -8.44 31.21
N THR A 617 11.76 -7.19 31.28
CA THR A 617 12.15 -6.56 32.55
C THR A 617 10.95 -6.38 33.48
N SER A 618 9.82 -5.86 32.98
CA SER A 618 8.59 -5.71 33.76
C SER A 618 8.01 -7.05 34.23
N SER A 619 8.18 -8.13 33.45
CA SER A 619 7.80 -9.48 33.88
C SER A 619 8.57 -9.95 35.11
N LEU A 620 9.88 -9.69 35.16
CA LEU A 620 10.71 -10.06 36.32
C LEU A 620 10.32 -9.27 37.56
N GLU A 621 10.04 -7.98 37.40
CA GLU A 621 9.53 -7.13 38.47
C GLU A 621 8.19 -7.65 39.01
N CYS A 622 7.24 -7.92 38.13
CA CYS A 622 5.92 -8.46 38.48
C CYS A 622 6.04 -9.78 39.27
N LEU A 623 6.83 -10.73 38.77
CA LEU A 623 7.04 -12.01 39.46
C LEU A 623 7.72 -11.85 40.82
N LEU A 624 8.63 -10.89 40.95
CA LEU A 624 9.28 -10.58 42.23
C LEU A 624 8.28 -10.02 43.24
N GLN A 625 7.42 -9.09 42.82
CA GLN A 625 6.36 -8.53 43.67
C GLN A 625 5.38 -9.61 44.12
N LEU A 626 4.94 -10.48 43.20
CA LEU A 626 4.06 -11.61 43.51
C LEU A 626 4.71 -12.61 44.45
N ALA A 627 5.98 -12.97 44.22
CA ALA A 627 6.72 -13.87 45.11
C ALA A 627 6.85 -13.30 46.52
N ARG A 628 7.11 -11.99 46.65
CA ARG A 628 7.16 -11.29 47.94
C ARG A 628 5.81 -11.29 48.64
N ALA A 629 4.73 -11.01 47.90
CA ALA A 629 3.37 -11.02 48.45
C ALA A 629 3.02 -12.40 49.02
N GLU A 630 3.26 -13.48 48.27
CA GLU A 630 3.04 -14.86 48.73
C GLU A 630 3.93 -15.22 49.93
N TYR A 631 5.17 -14.73 49.95
CA TYR A 631 6.07 -14.93 51.08
C TYR A 631 5.55 -14.23 52.34
N THR A 632 5.09 -12.97 52.22
CA THR A 632 4.49 -12.22 53.34
C THR A 632 3.16 -12.82 53.81
N ALA A 633 2.42 -13.51 52.93
CA ALA A 633 1.20 -14.23 53.27
C ALA A 633 1.46 -15.60 53.94
N GLY A 634 2.72 -16.02 54.10
CA GLY A 634 3.09 -17.31 54.70
C GLY A 634 3.08 -18.49 53.72
N HIS A 635 2.83 -18.25 52.43
CA HIS A 635 2.80 -19.28 51.39
C HIS A 635 4.18 -19.52 50.77
N GLU A 636 5.15 -19.96 51.58
CA GLU A 636 6.55 -20.06 51.14
C GLU A 636 6.76 -20.95 49.92
N THR A 637 6.01 -22.05 49.79
CA THR A 637 6.14 -22.97 48.65
C THR A 637 5.69 -22.32 47.35
N ALA A 638 4.62 -21.51 47.39
CA ALA A 638 4.15 -20.73 46.25
C ALA A 638 5.13 -19.62 45.90
N ALA A 639 5.62 -18.87 46.89
CA ALA A 639 6.63 -17.84 46.71
C ALA A 639 7.91 -18.38 46.04
N ARG A 640 8.45 -19.51 46.53
CA ARG A 640 9.63 -20.16 45.95
C ARG A 640 9.37 -20.66 44.52
N ARG A 641 8.16 -21.16 44.22
CA ARG A 641 7.78 -21.60 42.86
C ARG A 641 7.79 -20.42 41.88
N ILE A 642 7.18 -19.30 42.25
CA ILE A 642 7.15 -18.07 41.45
C ILE A 642 8.59 -17.55 41.25
N ALA A 643 9.38 -17.49 42.32
CA ALA A 643 10.76 -17.05 42.29
C ALA A 643 11.62 -17.90 41.34
N ARG A 644 11.50 -19.23 41.38
CA ARG A 644 12.22 -20.14 40.47
C ARG A 644 11.84 -19.92 39.00
N PHE A 645 10.55 -19.70 38.71
CA PHE A 645 10.12 -19.37 37.36
C PHE A 645 10.73 -18.06 36.88
N GLY A 646 10.73 -17.02 37.72
CA GLY A 646 11.37 -15.74 37.44
C GLY A 646 12.87 -15.86 37.18
N VAL A 647 13.60 -16.67 37.96
CA VAL A 647 15.02 -16.98 37.73
C VAL A 647 15.22 -17.64 36.35
N GLY A 648 14.36 -18.59 35.98
CA GLY A 648 14.38 -19.21 34.65
C GLY A 648 14.22 -18.19 33.52
N LEU A 649 13.26 -17.28 33.64
CA LEU A 649 13.04 -16.19 32.67
C LEU A 649 14.23 -15.23 32.57
N TYR A 650 14.85 -14.90 33.71
CA TYR A 650 16.05 -14.05 33.74
C TYR A 650 17.21 -14.71 33.00
N HIS A 651 17.49 -15.99 33.26
CA HIS A 651 18.57 -16.70 32.55
C HIS A 651 18.31 -16.81 31.05
N ASP A 652 17.07 -17.06 30.64
CA ASP A 652 16.71 -17.04 29.22
C ASP A 652 16.94 -15.65 28.60
N TYR A 653 16.55 -14.58 29.31
CA TYR A 653 16.77 -13.21 28.84
C TYR A 653 18.25 -12.88 28.70
N ALA A 654 19.06 -13.18 29.71
CA ALA A 654 20.50 -12.96 29.69
C ALA A 654 21.16 -13.70 28.51
N ARG A 655 20.78 -14.96 28.28
CA ARG A 655 21.28 -15.76 27.15
C ARG A 655 20.92 -15.14 25.81
N VAL A 656 19.65 -14.79 25.58
CA VAL A 656 19.20 -14.24 24.28
C VAL A 656 19.82 -12.85 24.02
N ALA A 657 20.00 -12.03 25.06
CA ALA A 657 20.68 -10.75 24.95
C ALA A 657 22.16 -10.92 24.58
N GLU A 658 22.84 -11.89 25.21
CA GLU A 658 24.25 -12.18 24.91
C GLU A 658 24.43 -12.76 23.50
N ASP A 659 23.57 -13.69 23.08
CA ASP A 659 23.56 -14.21 21.71
C ASP A 659 23.38 -13.10 20.66
N THR A 660 22.50 -12.13 20.96
CA THR A 660 22.27 -10.97 20.08
C THR A 660 23.52 -10.10 19.99
N ARG A 661 24.20 -9.88 21.11
CA ARG A 661 25.45 -9.11 21.19
C ARG A 661 26.60 -9.78 20.42
N LEU A 662 26.76 -11.09 20.58
CA LEU A 662 27.88 -11.85 20.00
C LEU A 662 27.77 -12.05 18.49
N ARG A 663 26.56 -12.18 17.94
CA ARG A 663 26.36 -12.51 16.52
C ARG A 663 26.50 -11.33 15.56
N VAL A 664 26.80 -10.11 16.04
CA VAL A 664 26.87 -8.86 15.24
C VAL A 664 25.66 -8.71 14.32
N ILE A 665 24.48 -8.98 14.86
CA ILE A 665 23.23 -8.92 14.11
C ILE A 665 22.63 -7.51 14.27
N ARG A 666 21.94 -7.04 13.23
CA ARG A 666 21.12 -5.83 13.28
C ARG A 666 20.18 -5.84 14.49
N ASN A 667 20.23 -4.78 15.30
CA ASN A 667 19.48 -4.63 16.55
C ASN A 667 18.77 -3.26 16.61
N ASP A 668 17.76 -3.09 15.77
CA ASP A 668 16.98 -1.85 15.69
C ASP A 668 16.10 -1.61 16.93
N ARG A 669 15.83 -2.67 17.71
CA ARG A 669 15.01 -2.60 18.93
C ARG A 669 15.82 -2.31 20.19
N GLU A 670 17.13 -2.08 20.06
CA GLU A 670 18.05 -1.87 21.19
C GLU A 670 17.92 -2.97 22.25
N PHE A 671 17.69 -4.22 21.79
CA PHE A 671 17.47 -5.35 22.67
C PHE A 671 18.76 -5.71 23.39
N ALA A 672 18.79 -5.47 24.70
CA ALA A 672 19.91 -5.76 25.59
C ALA A 672 19.39 -6.05 27.00
N LEU A 673 20.18 -6.78 27.79
CA LEU A 673 19.84 -7.07 29.19
C LEU A 673 19.93 -5.79 30.03
N THR A 674 18.81 -5.35 30.60
CA THR A 674 18.75 -4.09 31.37
C THR A 674 19.34 -4.22 32.78
N SER A 675 19.70 -3.09 33.38
CA SER A 675 20.18 -3.00 34.78
C SER A 675 19.17 -3.55 35.77
N GLU A 676 17.91 -3.17 35.60
CA GLU A 676 16.79 -3.55 36.46
C GLU A 676 16.55 -5.06 36.37
N ALA A 677 16.61 -5.63 35.16
CA ALA A 677 16.46 -7.09 34.97
C ALA A 677 17.52 -7.89 35.75
N ARG A 678 18.77 -7.40 35.81
CA ARG A 678 19.83 -8.02 36.62
C ARG A 678 19.52 -7.96 38.11
N GLU A 679 19.02 -6.82 38.57
CA GLU A 679 18.65 -6.65 39.98
C GLU A 679 17.47 -7.54 40.37
N TRP A 680 16.39 -7.53 39.58
CA TRP A 680 15.23 -8.39 39.81
C TRP A 680 15.60 -9.87 39.74
N GLY A 681 16.44 -10.27 38.79
CA GLY A 681 16.98 -11.63 38.71
C GLY A 681 17.74 -12.05 39.97
N ARG A 682 18.59 -11.17 40.53
CA ARG A 682 19.29 -11.42 41.81
C ARG A 682 18.33 -11.61 42.97
N GLN A 683 17.33 -10.73 43.11
CA GLN A 683 16.37 -10.80 44.21
C GLN A 683 15.47 -12.03 44.10
N LEU A 684 15.03 -12.40 42.89
CA LEU A 684 14.31 -13.64 42.63
C LEU A 684 15.15 -14.88 42.97
N ALA A 685 16.45 -14.87 42.64
CA ALA A 685 17.36 -15.96 43.01
C ALA A 685 17.46 -16.12 44.54
N ALA A 686 17.56 -15.02 45.29
CA ALA A 686 17.58 -15.04 46.75
C ALA A 686 16.29 -15.65 47.34
N LEU A 687 15.11 -15.28 46.80
CA LEU A 687 13.81 -15.82 47.24
C LEU A 687 13.59 -17.29 46.84
N SER A 688 14.30 -17.79 45.82
CA SER A 688 14.13 -19.16 45.32
C SER A 688 14.75 -20.25 46.22
N GLY A 689 15.61 -19.84 47.17
CA GLY A 689 16.31 -20.74 48.10
C GLY A 689 17.58 -21.40 47.52
N GLY A 690 18.06 -20.99 46.35
CA GLY A 690 19.29 -21.49 45.74
C GLY A 690 20.54 -20.76 46.27
N ARG A 691 21.56 -21.51 46.72
CA ARG A 691 22.91 -20.95 46.95
C ARG A 691 23.42 -20.39 45.61
N ALA A 692 23.49 -19.08 45.53
CA ALA A 692 23.99 -18.34 44.40
C ALA A 692 25.44 -18.75 44.05
N ARG A 693 25.65 -19.49 42.95
CA ARG A 693 26.93 -19.48 42.23
C ARG A 693 26.82 -18.41 41.14
N TRP A 694 27.09 -17.16 41.51
CA TRP A 694 27.43 -16.13 40.53
C TRP A 694 28.91 -16.27 40.24
N THR A 695 29.28 -16.72 39.04
CA THR A 695 30.61 -16.43 38.51
C THR A 695 30.60 -14.93 38.20
N ALA A 696 31.37 -14.18 38.98
CA ALA A 696 31.71 -12.81 38.65
C ALA A 696 32.64 -12.81 37.43
N GLU A 697 32.38 -11.84 36.55
CA GLU A 697 33.11 -11.45 35.33
C GLU A 697 32.87 -12.26 34.05
#